data_AF-W9PFM8-F1
#
_entry.id   AF-W9PFM8-F1
#
_cell.length_a   1.000
_cell.length_b   1.000
_cell.length_c   1.000
_cell.angle_alpha   90.00
_cell.angle_beta   90.00
_cell.angle_gamma   90.00
#
_symmetry.space_group_name_H-M   'P 1'
#
loop_
_entity.id
_entity.type
_entity.pdbx_description
1 polymer ?
#
loop_
_entity_poly.entity_id
_entity_poly.type
_entity_poly.pdbx_seq_one_letter_code
_entity_poly.pdbx_strand_id
1 'polypeptide(L)'
;MANEIERQSEAPDASGEAIQDAEEKAEFLNREVQYSQQLHGALQGIKRVNQLLSEVEAAKDERRILDSLRLLEKSWEAIDQIGVSKTCRVMKLLNLRSFELKSSVHEVFDHIWKTLIHADIETRQFAVYNAVEDEQMNLSDAVVGLQAYKEVDERMEQLWRNVDAAIISPRMDIKNNTLPTIQADGEVLKLSGEASRSVDALLTDLETSFTFLAQKLPSDLLPPLGNFMMADVIPKLIGEWLEVAVPSSLKEMDNFQAMIKRAREFCQSLTQHGYTGFTDLQDWVDNAPSIWLGKCRETTLDSVRSKLLGGIGESKQVEKVEKQMVSLAEGKEITKTPGGAAANTEAADWGADWGDAWEEDNEQPEVQNKSASKGPGSAKVDEDDGADAWGWDEEDTTTEAKDTKEAPEKDEEDDSAAAWGWGEEDTTQEPVQAPKPKGKAPNAQNETRELVLKETYSVSSMPEPVLELIYAILEDGAALTRDNVEYAPVAATAPGLFGLPTFALALFRAISPHYYSRSEGGNMFLYNDAMYLAEKLSEFADGWKKRDDLTPRARNMLRLDNDIKSLQAFANRSYANEMNIQKTILRDFLGGAQSLMQQDEMEACVELASARIRAMASVWKPILARSVWTQALGSLADALATKLITDVLEMSSIGQDEAYNIAKTIATATGLDDLFLPSTLTGTAKSEDEVPQTAQYAPSWLRLKYLSEVLQSNLNEVRYLWCESELSLYFSVSEVIDLIEASFEANSRTRDTIREIQSKPTPLAG
;
A
#
# COMPACT_ATOMS: atom_id res chain seq x y z
N MET A 1 -28.04 -65.09 77.86
CA MET A 1 -28.72 -65.39 76.58
C MET A 1 -28.10 -66.59 75.89
N ALA A 2 -26.82 -66.58 75.49
CA ALA A 2 -26.19 -67.77 74.89
C ALA A 2 -26.33 -69.04 75.75
N ASN A 3 -26.03 -68.95 77.05
CA ASN A 3 -26.20 -70.07 78.00
C ASN A 3 -27.68 -70.45 78.26
N GLU A 4 -28.64 -69.59 77.92
CA GLU A 4 -30.08 -69.88 78.06
C GLU A 4 -30.62 -70.62 76.83
N ILE A 5 -30.11 -70.30 75.64
CA ILE A 5 -30.42 -70.95 74.36
C ILE A 5 -29.88 -72.39 74.36
N GLU A 6 -28.64 -72.58 74.82
CA GLU A 6 -28.04 -73.91 74.96
C GLU A 6 -28.88 -74.79 75.88
N ARG A 7 -29.31 -74.24 77.02
CA ARG A 7 -30.13 -74.93 78.01
C ARG A 7 -31.55 -75.27 77.52
N GLN A 8 -32.15 -74.46 76.65
CA GLN A 8 -33.46 -74.73 76.07
C GLN A 8 -33.41 -75.76 74.92
N SER A 9 -32.25 -75.92 74.27
CA SER A 9 -32.06 -76.93 73.21
C SER A 9 -31.92 -78.37 73.74
N GLU A 10 -31.61 -78.54 75.02
CA GLU A 10 -31.36 -79.86 75.64
C GLU A 10 -32.60 -80.48 76.35
N ALA A 11 -33.75 -79.81 76.34
CA ALA A 11 -35.00 -80.34 76.93
C ALA A 11 -35.89 -81.03 75.85
N PRO A 12 -36.34 -82.29 76.06
CA PRO A 12 -37.23 -82.98 75.12
C PRO A 12 -38.67 -82.48 75.31
N ASP A 13 -39.28 -82.03 74.21
CA ASP A 13 -40.62 -81.42 74.08
C ASP A 13 -40.71 -79.93 74.44
N ALA A 14 -40.02 -79.10 73.65
CA ALA A 14 -40.34 -77.69 73.49
C ALA A 14 -41.24 -77.52 72.25
N SER A 15 -42.37 -76.83 72.40
CA SER A 15 -43.31 -76.50 71.32
C SER A 15 -42.59 -75.82 70.14
N GLY A 16 -43.11 -75.95 68.91
CA GLY A 16 -42.53 -75.30 67.72
C GLY A 16 -42.30 -73.78 67.88
N GLU A 17 -43.08 -73.13 68.75
CA GLU A 17 -42.91 -71.72 69.15
C GLU A 17 -41.59 -71.45 69.90
N ALA A 18 -41.13 -72.37 70.76
CA ALA A 18 -39.88 -72.22 71.52
C ALA A 18 -38.62 -72.44 70.66
N ILE A 19 -38.71 -73.31 69.66
CA ILE A 19 -37.63 -73.52 68.67
C ILE A 19 -37.52 -72.30 67.76
N GLN A 20 -38.65 -71.77 67.28
CA GLN A 20 -38.70 -70.55 66.49
C GLN A 20 -38.15 -69.34 67.26
N ASP A 21 -38.50 -69.21 68.56
CA ASP A 21 -37.93 -68.20 69.47
C ASP A 21 -36.41 -68.32 69.64
N ALA A 22 -35.88 -69.54 69.68
CA ALA A 22 -34.44 -69.80 69.80
C ALA A 22 -33.70 -69.51 68.48
N GLU A 23 -34.30 -69.84 67.34
CA GLU A 23 -33.80 -69.48 66.01
C GLU A 23 -33.77 -67.96 65.81
N GLU A 24 -34.84 -67.24 66.17
CA GLU A 24 -34.88 -65.77 66.11
C GLU A 24 -33.82 -65.12 67.02
N LYS A 25 -33.59 -65.69 68.22
CA LYS A 25 -32.51 -65.24 69.13
C LYS A 25 -31.11 -65.58 68.60
N ALA A 26 -30.93 -66.72 67.94
CA ALA A 26 -29.67 -67.09 67.31
C ALA A 26 -29.37 -66.21 66.08
N GLU A 27 -30.38 -65.90 65.27
CA GLU A 27 -30.27 -64.92 64.20
C GLU A 27 -29.94 -63.52 64.73
N PHE A 28 -30.57 -63.10 65.83
CA PHE A 28 -30.25 -61.84 66.50
C PHE A 28 -28.80 -61.80 66.97
N LEU A 29 -28.32 -62.85 67.65
CA LEU A 29 -26.93 -62.96 68.08
C LEU A 29 -25.96 -62.98 66.89
N ASN A 30 -26.29 -63.67 65.80
CA ASN A 30 -25.49 -63.64 64.57
C ASN A 30 -25.43 -62.24 63.97
N ARG A 31 -26.55 -61.51 63.94
CA ARG A 31 -26.58 -60.09 63.51
C ARG A 31 -25.76 -59.20 64.44
N GLU A 32 -25.80 -59.42 65.75
CA GLU A 32 -25.03 -58.67 66.74
C GLU A 32 -23.53 -58.95 66.66
N VAL A 33 -23.14 -60.22 66.42
CA VAL A 33 -21.75 -60.61 66.16
C VAL A 33 -21.26 -60.01 64.84
N GLN A 34 -22.05 -60.08 63.77
CA GLN A 34 -21.71 -59.43 62.49
C GLN A 34 -21.58 -57.92 62.64
N TYR A 35 -22.48 -57.27 63.38
CA TYR A 35 -22.40 -55.84 63.70
C TYR A 35 -21.12 -55.51 64.50
N SER A 36 -20.81 -56.32 65.51
CA SER A 36 -19.61 -56.14 66.34
C SER A 36 -18.32 -56.34 65.53
N GLN A 37 -18.29 -57.30 64.61
CA GLN A 37 -17.16 -57.53 63.70
C GLN A 37 -16.99 -56.38 62.70
N GLN A 38 -18.08 -55.88 62.11
CA GLN A 38 -18.06 -54.71 61.22
C GLN A 38 -17.61 -53.46 61.97
N LEU A 39 -18.08 -53.24 63.20
CA LEU A 39 -17.66 -52.12 64.04
C LEU A 39 -16.18 -52.22 64.42
N HIS A 40 -15.70 -53.42 64.78
CA HIS A 40 -14.29 -53.66 65.07
C HIS A 40 -13.40 -53.39 63.85
N GLY A 41 -13.80 -53.88 62.67
CA GLY A 41 -13.11 -53.62 61.41
C GLY A 41 -13.05 -52.13 61.06
N ALA A 42 -14.17 -51.41 61.24
CA ALA A 42 -14.22 -49.96 61.03
C ALA A 42 -13.33 -49.19 62.02
N LEU A 43 -13.34 -49.54 63.30
CA LEU A 43 -12.49 -48.91 64.34
C LEU A 43 -11.00 -49.19 64.11
N GLN A 44 -10.65 -50.40 63.67
CA GLN A 44 -9.27 -50.75 63.31
C GLN A 44 -8.81 -49.98 62.06
N GLY A 45 -9.69 -49.83 61.07
CA GLY A 45 -9.46 -48.96 59.90
C GLY A 45 -9.21 -47.50 60.30
N ILE A 46 -10.07 -46.94 61.15
CA ILE A 46 -9.92 -45.56 61.67
C ILE A 46 -8.60 -45.39 62.43
N LYS A 47 -8.21 -46.37 63.27
CA LYS A 47 -6.93 -46.33 63.99
C LYS A 47 -5.74 -46.32 63.03
N ARG A 48 -5.78 -47.17 62.01
CA ARG A 48 -4.73 -47.24 60.98
C ARG A 48 -4.60 -45.93 60.21
N VAL A 49 -5.72 -45.32 59.79
CA VAL A 49 -5.71 -44.01 59.13
C VAL A 49 -5.11 -42.94 60.04
N ASN A 50 -5.47 -42.90 61.33
CA ASN A 50 -4.93 -41.90 62.26
C ASN A 50 -3.42 -42.07 62.48
N GLN A 51 -2.93 -43.31 62.52
CA GLN A 51 -1.49 -43.60 62.56
C GLN A 51 -0.78 -43.09 61.30
N LEU A 52 -1.32 -43.39 60.11
CA LEU A 52 -0.76 -42.88 58.85
C LEU A 52 -0.75 -41.35 58.80
N LEU A 53 -1.82 -40.67 59.22
CA LEU A 53 -1.87 -39.21 59.27
C LEU A 53 -0.86 -38.63 60.28
N SER A 54 -0.56 -39.34 61.37
CA SER A 54 0.47 -38.91 62.34
C SER A 54 1.88 -39.13 61.80
N GLU A 55 2.09 -40.17 60.99
CA GLU A 55 3.35 -40.39 60.27
C GLU A 55 3.58 -39.32 59.18
N VAL A 56 2.51 -38.87 58.50
CA VAL A 56 2.56 -37.71 57.57
C VAL A 56 3.00 -36.45 58.30
N GLU A 57 2.44 -36.18 59.47
CA GLU A 57 2.77 -35.01 60.30
C GLU A 57 4.26 -35.03 60.73
N ALA A 58 4.76 -36.19 61.19
CA ALA A 58 6.17 -36.36 61.53
C ALA A 58 7.10 -36.19 60.31
N ALA A 59 6.74 -36.78 59.17
CA ALA A 59 7.53 -36.66 57.93
C ALA A 59 7.56 -35.21 57.41
N LYS A 60 6.48 -34.45 57.59
CA LYS A 60 6.41 -33.02 57.29
C LYS A 60 7.34 -32.22 58.20
N ASP A 61 7.31 -32.46 59.51
CA ASP A 61 8.15 -31.75 60.48
C ASP A 61 9.65 -32.02 60.23
N GLU A 62 9.98 -33.23 59.78
CA GLU A 62 11.33 -33.60 59.33
C GLU A 62 11.67 -33.09 57.91
N ARG A 63 10.76 -32.36 57.25
CA ARG A 63 10.89 -31.81 55.89
C ARG A 63 11.06 -32.88 54.79
N ARG A 64 10.65 -34.13 55.04
CA ARG A 64 10.61 -35.23 54.06
C ARG A 64 9.29 -35.19 53.26
N ILE A 65 9.19 -34.26 52.32
CA ILE A 65 7.96 -33.97 51.58
C ILE A 65 7.51 -35.15 50.70
N LEU A 66 8.43 -35.80 49.97
CA LEU A 66 8.08 -36.95 49.11
C LEU A 66 7.50 -38.12 49.92
N ASP A 67 8.08 -38.42 51.07
CA ASP A 67 7.55 -39.44 51.98
C ASP A 67 6.18 -39.02 52.54
N SER A 68 6.03 -37.74 52.88
CA SER A 68 4.75 -37.18 53.35
C SER A 68 3.65 -37.32 52.31
N LEU A 69 3.94 -37.02 51.02
CA LEU A 69 2.99 -37.18 49.91
C LEU A 69 2.58 -38.63 49.70
N ARG A 70 3.54 -39.57 49.72
CA ARG A 70 3.26 -41.01 49.56
C ARG A 70 2.46 -41.57 50.73
N LEU A 71 2.75 -41.13 51.96
CA LEU A 71 1.99 -41.52 53.15
C LEU A 71 0.57 -40.93 53.14
N LEU A 72 0.41 -39.73 52.60
CA LEU A 72 -0.88 -39.06 52.46
C LEU A 72 -1.76 -39.75 51.42
N GLU A 73 -1.21 -40.18 50.28
CA GLU A 73 -1.91 -41.03 49.30
C GLU A 73 -2.37 -42.37 49.92
N LYS A 74 -1.47 -43.07 50.63
CA LYS A 74 -1.83 -44.29 51.38
C LYS A 74 -2.91 -44.05 52.43
N SER A 75 -2.93 -42.86 53.05
CA SER A 75 -3.95 -42.50 54.03
C SER A 75 -5.33 -42.35 53.38
N TRP A 76 -5.40 -41.81 52.16
CA TRP A 76 -6.66 -41.71 51.40
C TRP A 76 -7.17 -43.06 50.92
N GLU A 77 -6.29 -43.92 50.39
CA GLU A 77 -6.66 -45.30 50.05
C GLU A 77 -7.21 -46.05 51.28
N ALA A 78 -6.57 -45.86 52.44
CA ALA A 78 -7.02 -46.46 53.69
C ALA A 78 -8.35 -45.87 54.20
N ILE A 79 -8.65 -44.59 53.92
CA ILE A 79 -9.94 -43.96 54.22
C ILE A 79 -11.05 -44.55 53.35
N ASP A 80 -10.80 -44.75 52.06
CA ASP A 80 -11.79 -45.30 51.12
C ASP A 80 -12.10 -46.79 51.37
N GLN A 81 -11.15 -47.54 51.93
CA GLN A 81 -11.35 -48.95 52.32
C GLN A 81 -12.22 -49.12 53.59
N ILE A 82 -12.53 -48.04 54.32
CA ILE A 82 -13.43 -48.11 55.47
C ILE A 82 -14.86 -48.27 54.96
N GLY A 83 -15.47 -49.44 55.20
CA GLY A 83 -16.84 -49.78 54.79
C GLY A 83 -17.97 -49.01 55.52
N VAL A 84 -17.73 -47.77 55.96
CA VAL A 84 -18.67 -46.90 56.67
C VAL A 84 -19.17 -45.80 55.73
N SER A 85 -20.44 -45.40 55.86
CA SER A 85 -21.00 -44.29 55.07
C SER A 85 -20.16 -43.02 55.21
N LYS A 86 -19.84 -42.38 54.07
CA LYS A 86 -19.10 -41.10 53.96
C LYS A 86 -19.74 -39.95 54.76
N THR A 87 -20.99 -40.10 55.19
CA THR A 87 -21.74 -39.11 55.97
C THR A 87 -21.42 -39.13 57.47
N CYS A 88 -20.74 -40.17 57.98
CA CYS A 88 -20.38 -40.29 59.39
C CYS A 88 -19.42 -39.17 59.84
N ARG A 89 -19.66 -38.62 61.04
CA ARG A 89 -18.85 -37.53 61.61
C ARG A 89 -17.36 -37.87 61.69
N VAL A 90 -17.04 -39.12 62.01
CA VAL A 90 -15.64 -39.58 62.12
C VAL A 90 -14.93 -39.55 60.77
N MET A 91 -15.60 -39.97 59.69
CA MET A 91 -15.06 -39.90 58.33
C MET A 91 -14.86 -38.44 57.89
N LYS A 92 -15.80 -37.54 58.24
CA LYS A 92 -15.64 -36.10 57.97
C LYS A 92 -14.43 -35.49 58.69
N LEU A 93 -14.19 -35.86 59.95
CA LEU A 93 -13.04 -35.37 60.72
C LEU A 93 -11.71 -35.92 60.19
N LEU A 94 -11.66 -37.19 59.79
CA LEU A 94 -10.46 -37.78 59.17
C LEU A 94 -10.14 -37.12 57.83
N ASN A 95 -11.17 -36.90 57.00
CA ASN A 95 -11.01 -36.18 55.73
C ASN A 95 -10.51 -34.76 55.98
N LEU A 96 -11.13 -34.01 56.90
CA LEU A 96 -10.71 -32.65 57.26
C LEU A 96 -9.23 -32.61 57.71
N ARG A 97 -8.82 -33.51 58.61
CA ARG A 97 -7.41 -33.60 59.04
C ARG A 97 -6.48 -33.94 57.88
N SER A 98 -6.88 -34.84 56.97
CA SER A 98 -6.06 -35.18 55.80
C SER A 98 -5.89 -33.99 54.84
N PHE A 99 -6.92 -33.14 54.69
CA PHE A 99 -6.85 -31.93 53.87
C PHE A 99 -6.00 -30.84 54.52
N GLU A 100 -6.12 -30.64 55.84
CA GLU A 100 -5.26 -29.72 56.59
C GLU A 100 -3.79 -30.15 56.50
N LEU A 101 -3.50 -31.45 56.66
CA LEU A 101 -2.15 -31.97 56.50
C LEU A 101 -1.64 -31.76 55.07
N LYS A 102 -2.47 -32.02 54.04
CA LYS A 102 -2.12 -31.75 52.63
C LYS A 102 -1.74 -30.28 52.41
N SER A 103 -2.55 -29.35 52.93
CA SER A 103 -2.29 -27.90 52.83
C SER A 103 -0.99 -27.54 53.54
N SER A 104 -0.75 -28.10 54.73
CA SER A 104 0.43 -27.79 55.50
C SER A 104 1.72 -28.38 54.91
N VAL A 105 1.64 -29.54 54.26
CA VAL A 105 2.76 -30.11 53.48
C VAL A 105 3.06 -29.24 52.27
N HIS A 106 2.01 -28.71 51.62
CA HIS A 106 2.15 -27.78 50.50
C HIS A 106 2.80 -26.45 50.91
N GLU A 107 2.46 -25.89 52.08
CA GLU A 107 3.12 -24.68 52.61
C GLU A 107 4.63 -24.89 52.85
N VAL A 108 5.02 -26.05 53.40
CA VAL A 108 6.43 -26.40 53.61
C VAL A 108 7.14 -26.59 52.28
N PHE A 109 6.46 -27.19 51.29
CA PHE A 109 6.96 -27.32 49.94
C PHE A 109 7.16 -25.96 49.25
N ASP A 110 6.21 -25.03 49.36
CA ASP A 110 6.30 -23.68 48.80
C ASP A 110 7.47 -22.89 49.42
N HIS A 111 7.73 -23.09 50.72
CA HIS A 111 8.89 -22.49 51.39
C HIS A 111 10.21 -23.02 50.82
N ILE A 112 10.36 -24.34 50.73
CA ILE A 112 11.56 -25.00 50.18
C ILE A 112 11.78 -24.59 48.71
N TRP A 113 10.72 -24.56 47.90
CA TRP A 113 10.81 -24.09 46.52
C TRP A 113 11.36 -22.66 46.41
N LYS A 114 10.88 -21.75 47.27
CA LYS A 114 11.38 -20.36 47.33
C LYS A 114 12.81 -20.26 47.86
N THR A 115 13.28 -21.21 48.67
CA THR A 115 14.68 -21.28 49.11
C THR A 115 15.59 -21.77 47.99
N LEU A 116 15.16 -22.80 47.25
CA LEU A 116 15.93 -23.41 46.15
C LEU A 116 16.01 -22.50 44.92
N ILE A 117 14.92 -21.81 44.59
CA ILE A 117 14.85 -20.88 43.45
C ILE A 117 14.33 -19.54 43.93
N HIS A 118 15.20 -18.53 43.92
CA HIS A 118 14.80 -17.18 44.23
C HIS A 118 15.24 -16.20 43.15
N ALA A 119 14.30 -15.36 42.73
CA ALA A 119 14.51 -14.23 41.85
C ALA A 119 14.29 -12.96 42.66
N ASP A 120 15.34 -12.17 42.85
CA ASP A 120 15.28 -10.89 43.52
C ASP A 120 15.28 -9.77 42.48
N ILE A 121 14.15 -9.09 42.38
CA ILE A 121 13.91 -7.98 41.44
C ILE A 121 14.68 -6.73 41.89
N GLU A 122 14.86 -6.51 43.19
CA GLU A 122 15.52 -5.32 43.72
C GLU A 122 17.04 -5.41 43.53
N THR A 123 17.62 -6.57 43.82
CA THR A 123 19.07 -6.81 43.63
C THR A 123 19.43 -7.25 42.22
N ARG A 124 18.44 -7.55 41.37
CA ARG A 124 18.59 -8.02 39.98
C ARG A 124 19.43 -9.30 39.90
N GLN A 125 19.13 -10.24 40.79
CA GLN A 125 19.82 -11.51 40.91
C GLN A 125 18.82 -12.66 40.86
N PHE A 126 19.20 -13.73 40.17
CA PHE A 126 18.45 -14.96 40.10
C PHE A 126 19.36 -16.11 40.52
N ALA A 127 19.00 -16.84 41.57
CA ALA A 127 19.79 -17.96 42.08
C ALA A 127 19.01 -19.26 41.97
N VAL A 128 19.71 -20.33 41.58
CA VAL A 128 19.19 -21.69 41.53
C VAL A 128 20.15 -22.58 42.31
N TYR A 129 19.69 -23.14 43.41
CA TYR A 129 20.47 -24.06 44.24
C TYR A 129 19.98 -25.50 44.04
N ASN A 130 20.90 -26.42 43.76
CA ASN A 130 20.57 -27.84 43.60
C ASN A 130 20.23 -28.53 44.93
N ALA A 131 20.91 -28.12 46.01
CA ALA A 131 20.68 -28.57 47.38
C ALA A 131 21.19 -27.50 48.35
N VAL A 132 20.45 -27.28 49.44
CA VAL A 132 20.83 -26.37 50.53
C VAL A 132 21.12 -27.23 51.77
N GLU A 133 22.20 -26.93 52.51
CA GLU A 133 22.69 -27.77 53.61
C GLU A 133 21.66 -28.03 54.73
N ASP A 134 20.67 -27.13 54.87
CA ASP A 134 19.58 -27.21 55.86
C ASP A 134 18.28 -27.86 55.34
N GLU A 135 18.24 -28.31 54.08
CA GLU A 135 17.05 -28.87 53.44
C GLU A 135 17.32 -30.27 52.86
N GLN A 136 16.43 -31.23 53.13
CA GLN A 136 16.58 -32.63 52.67
C GLN A 136 16.07 -32.86 51.23
N MET A 137 15.54 -31.83 50.58
CA MET A 137 14.95 -31.91 49.25
C MET A 137 15.91 -31.32 48.22
N ASN A 138 16.22 -32.07 47.17
CA ASN A 138 16.97 -31.56 46.03
C ASN A 138 16.01 -31.03 44.94
N LEU A 139 16.57 -30.31 43.97
CA LEU A 139 15.78 -29.74 42.88
C LEU A 139 15.05 -30.78 42.01
N SER A 140 15.55 -32.01 41.89
CA SER A 140 14.86 -33.12 41.20
C SER A 140 13.65 -33.65 41.97
N ASP A 141 13.74 -33.74 43.29
CA ASP A 141 12.64 -34.07 44.19
C ASP A 141 11.58 -32.96 44.15
N ALA A 142 12.06 -31.71 44.04
CA ALA A 142 11.40 -30.51 43.48
C ALA A 142 10.26 -30.81 42.51
N VAL A 143 10.69 -31.37 41.38
CA VAL A 143 9.88 -31.67 40.20
C VAL A 143 8.79 -32.69 40.51
N VAL A 144 9.12 -33.75 41.25
CA VAL A 144 8.16 -34.79 41.62
C VAL A 144 7.05 -34.20 42.49
N GLY A 145 7.39 -33.28 43.40
CA GLY A 145 6.41 -32.51 44.16
C GLY A 145 5.50 -31.67 43.28
N LEU A 146 6.05 -30.89 42.35
CA LEU A 146 5.27 -30.06 41.41
C LEU A 146 4.33 -30.90 40.54
N GLN A 147 4.78 -32.05 40.05
CA GLN A 147 3.96 -32.98 39.26
C GLN A 147 2.82 -33.58 40.09
N ALA A 148 3.06 -33.92 41.36
CA ALA A 148 2.04 -34.44 42.26
C ALA A 148 0.93 -33.42 42.55
N TYR A 149 1.29 -32.13 42.65
CA TYR A 149 0.32 -31.04 42.82
C TYR A 149 -0.27 -30.51 41.50
N LYS A 150 0.28 -30.90 40.34
CA LYS A 150 -0.06 -30.38 39.00
C LYS A 150 0.13 -28.86 38.87
N GLU A 151 1.15 -28.33 39.53
CA GLU A 151 1.46 -26.89 39.57
C GLU A 151 2.64 -26.51 38.66
N VAL A 152 3.13 -27.44 37.82
CA VAL A 152 4.32 -27.21 36.98
C VAL A 152 4.17 -25.96 36.12
N ASP A 153 3.09 -25.84 35.33
CA ASP A 153 2.92 -24.73 34.40
C ASP A 153 2.75 -23.38 35.12
N GLU A 154 1.93 -23.33 36.18
CA GLU A 154 1.70 -22.11 36.97
C GLU A 154 3.01 -21.62 37.61
N ARG A 155 3.82 -22.53 38.16
CA ARG A 155 5.10 -22.18 38.78
C ARG A 155 6.15 -21.80 37.76
N MET A 156 6.16 -22.41 36.58
CA MET A 156 7.07 -22.01 35.49
C MET A 156 6.70 -20.64 34.92
N GLU A 157 5.41 -20.31 34.80
CA GLU A 157 4.97 -18.97 34.41
C GLU A 157 5.41 -17.91 35.43
N GLN A 158 5.18 -18.17 36.74
CA GLN A 158 5.62 -17.26 37.80
C GLN A 158 7.15 -17.11 37.83
N LEU A 159 7.88 -18.22 37.68
CA LEU A 159 9.33 -18.21 37.62
C LEU A 159 9.81 -17.35 36.44
N TRP A 160 9.24 -17.56 35.25
CA TRP A 160 9.57 -16.77 34.08
C TRP A 160 9.30 -15.29 34.28
N ARG A 161 8.12 -14.90 34.79
CA ARG A 161 7.80 -13.49 35.07
C ARG A 161 8.82 -12.84 36.00
N ASN A 162 9.28 -13.57 37.02
CA ASN A 162 10.28 -13.05 37.94
C ASN A 162 11.67 -12.94 37.29
N VAL A 163 12.07 -13.92 36.47
CA VAL A 163 13.34 -13.89 35.73
C VAL A 163 13.32 -12.79 34.65
N ASP A 164 12.22 -12.62 33.93
CA ASP A 164 12.04 -11.57 32.94
C ASP A 164 12.14 -10.19 33.60
N ALA A 165 11.40 -9.96 34.70
CA ALA A 165 11.42 -8.70 35.42
C ALA A 165 12.80 -8.39 36.05
N ALA A 166 13.51 -9.40 36.57
CA ALA A 166 14.78 -9.21 37.24
C ALA A 166 15.97 -9.08 36.26
N ILE A 167 15.98 -9.83 35.16
CA ILE A 167 17.15 -10.00 34.29
C ILE A 167 16.88 -9.59 32.83
N ILE A 168 15.89 -10.20 32.16
CA ILE A 168 15.76 -10.11 30.70
C ILE A 168 15.16 -8.77 30.24
N SER A 169 14.01 -8.37 30.76
CA SER A 169 13.37 -7.09 30.39
C SER A 169 14.25 -5.86 30.65
N PRO A 170 14.95 -5.72 31.81
CA PRO A 170 15.89 -4.62 32.01
C PRO A 170 17.05 -4.56 31.00
N ARG A 171 17.44 -5.72 30.42
CA ARG A 171 18.48 -5.80 29.40
C ARG A 171 17.95 -5.46 28.00
N MET A 172 16.70 -5.81 27.70
CA MET A 172 16.08 -5.63 26.39
C MET A 172 15.45 -4.24 26.20
N ASP A 173 15.19 -3.47 27.25
CA ASP A 173 14.59 -2.13 27.13
C ASP A 173 15.59 -1.08 26.57
N ILE A 174 15.49 -0.85 25.26
CA ILE A 174 16.32 0.09 24.49
C ILE A 174 16.16 1.55 24.97
N LYS A 175 15.05 1.90 25.62
CA LYS A 175 14.77 3.27 26.08
C LYS A 175 15.64 3.67 27.27
N ASN A 176 16.26 2.71 27.95
CA ASN A 176 17.13 2.99 29.09
C ASN A 176 18.48 3.58 28.68
N ASN A 177 18.96 4.53 29.49
CA ASN A 177 20.20 5.25 29.19
C ASN A 177 21.46 4.35 29.28
N THR A 178 21.42 3.37 30.18
CA THR A 178 22.47 2.36 30.40
C THR A 178 21.84 0.97 30.37
N LEU A 179 22.40 0.06 29.58
CA LEU A 179 21.96 -1.33 29.53
C LEU A 179 22.87 -2.19 30.40
N PRO A 180 22.34 -2.96 31.36
CA PRO A 180 23.16 -3.84 32.18
C PRO A 180 23.69 -5.03 31.37
N THR A 181 24.84 -5.61 31.71
CA THR A 181 25.32 -6.89 31.14
C THR A 181 24.84 -8.06 31.99
N ILE A 182 24.58 -9.22 31.38
CA ILE A 182 24.22 -10.45 32.10
C ILE A 182 25.51 -11.22 32.44
N GLN A 183 25.71 -11.55 33.72
CA GLN A 183 26.83 -12.39 34.15
C GLN A 183 26.33 -13.61 34.93
N ALA A 184 26.83 -14.79 34.58
CA ALA A 184 26.61 -16.03 35.32
C ALA A 184 27.80 -16.29 36.26
N ASP A 185 27.53 -16.38 37.56
CA ASP A 185 28.50 -16.60 38.63
C ASP A 185 28.09 -17.84 39.44
N GLY A 186 28.52 -19.02 38.97
CA GLY A 186 28.27 -20.30 39.64
C GLY A 186 26.78 -20.68 39.70
N GLU A 187 26.12 -20.36 40.81
CA GLU A 187 24.71 -20.65 41.10
C GLU A 187 23.81 -19.41 40.94
N VAL A 188 24.38 -18.24 40.60
CA VAL A 188 23.65 -16.96 40.52
C VAL A 188 23.85 -16.29 39.16
N LEU A 189 22.76 -15.88 38.55
CA LEU A 189 22.70 -15.00 37.39
C LEU A 189 22.45 -13.56 37.89
N LYS A 190 23.31 -12.61 37.52
CA LYS A 190 23.23 -11.22 37.99
C LYS A 190 23.36 -10.23 36.85
N LEU A 191 22.66 -9.11 36.97
CA LEU A 191 22.89 -7.94 36.12
C LEU A 191 24.03 -7.08 36.70
N SER A 192 25.11 -6.93 35.95
CA SER A 192 26.25 -6.11 36.39
C SER A 192 27.02 -5.51 35.22
N GLY A 193 27.48 -4.26 35.36
CA GLY A 193 28.22 -3.55 34.32
C GLY A 193 27.32 -2.84 33.31
N GLU A 194 27.93 -2.30 32.27
CA GLU A 194 27.26 -1.63 31.14
C GLU A 194 27.59 -2.38 29.84
N ALA A 195 26.57 -2.85 29.13
CA ALA A 195 26.68 -3.50 27.84
C ALA A 195 26.57 -2.49 26.69
N SER A 196 27.16 -2.80 25.54
CA SER A 196 26.92 -2.05 24.31
C SER A 196 25.49 -2.27 23.81
N ARG A 197 24.94 -1.25 23.14
CA ARG A 197 23.64 -1.29 22.46
C ARG A 197 23.67 -2.08 21.14
N SER A 198 24.54 -3.08 21.03
CA SER A 198 24.65 -3.93 19.84
C SER A 198 23.81 -5.19 19.97
N VAL A 199 23.24 -5.65 18.86
CA VAL A 199 22.50 -6.93 18.80
C VAL A 199 23.42 -8.10 19.20
N ASP A 200 24.69 -8.07 18.80
CA ASP A 200 25.66 -9.11 19.15
C ASP A 200 25.89 -9.25 20.68
N ALA A 201 26.00 -8.13 21.39
CA ALA A 201 26.12 -8.14 22.84
C ALA A 201 24.84 -8.66 23.51
N LEU A 202 23.67 -8.29 22.98
CA LEU A 202 22.38 -8.79 23.49
C LEU A 202 22.26 -10.30 23.29
N LEU A 203 22.52 -10.82 22.09
CA LEU A 203 22.44 -12.25 21.80
C LEU A 203 23.41 -13.06 22.68
N THR A 204 24.59 -12.51 22.98
CA THR A 204 25.57 -13.14 23.88
C THR A 204 25.09 -13.16 25.34
N ASP A 205 24.49 -12.07 25.80
CA ASP A 205 23.91 -11.97 27.14
C ASP A 205 22.71 -12.94 27.29
N LEU A 206 21.83 -12.99 26.29
CA LEU A 206 20.69 -13.92 26.25
C LEU A 206 21.16 -15.37 26.22
N GLU A 207 22.14 -15.70 25.37
CA GLU A 207 22.74 -17.03 25.30
C GLU A 207 23.33 -17.46 26.63
N THR A 208 24.00 -16.55 27.35
CA THR A 208 24.53 -16.80 28.69
C THR A 208 23.41 -17.14 29.68
N SER A 209 22.32 -16.37 29.66
CA SER A 209 21.16 -16.61 30.53
C SER A 209 20.45 -17.94 30.24
N PHE A 210 20.28 -18.27 28.96
CA PHE A 210 19.56 -19.47 28.52
C PHE A 210 20.39 -20.74 28.71
N THR A 211 21.71 -20.64 28.52
CA THR A 211 22.66 -21.71 28.86
C THR A 211 22.67 -21.97 30.36
N PHE A 212 22.67 -20.91 31.18
CA PHE A 212 22.60 -21.05 32.64
C PHE A 212 21.33 -21.77 33.08
N LEU A 213 20.16 -21.35 32.57
CA LEU A 213 18.88 -21.98 32.89
C LEU A 213 18.85 -23.45 32.44
N ALA A 214 19.37 -23.77 31.25
CA ALA A 214 19.41 -25.14 30.74
C ALA A 214 20.35 -26.07 31.53
N GLN A 215 21.44 -25.53 32.08
CA GLN A 215 22.38 -26.32 32.89
C GLN A 215 21.92 -26.50 34.33
N LYS A 216 21.19 -25.53 34.88
CA LYS A 216 20.81 -25.52 36.31
C LYS A 216 19.41 -26.07 36.58
N LEU A 217 18.49 -26.01 35.62
CA LEU A 217 17.16 -26.58 35.79
C LEU A 217 17.11 -28.05 35.33
N PRO A 218 16.32 -28.90 36.02
CA PRO A 218 16.04 -30.26 35.55
C PRO A 218 15.37 -30.27 34.17
N SER A 219 15.67 -31.30 33.37
CA SER A 219 15.16 -31.44 31.99
C SER A 219 13.63 -31.42 31.89
N ASP A 220 12.92 -31.80 32.95
CA ASP A 220 11.45 -31.86 32.96
C ASP A 220 10.80 -30.49 33.08
N LEU A 221 11.51 -29.49 33.64
CA LEU A 221 11.00 -28.13 33.82
C LEU A 221 11.36 -27.20 32.66
N LEU A 222 12.34 -27.57 31.84
CA LEU A 222 12.83 -26.75 30.74
C LEU A 222 11.80 -26.58 29.59
N PRO A 223 11.07 -27.61 29.13
CA PRO A 223 10.05 -27.44 28.09
C PRO A 223 8.90 -26.48 28.48
N PRO A 224 8.22 -26.62 29.65
CA PRO A 224 7.14 -25.70 30.01
C PRO A 224 7.66 -24.28 30.24
N LEU A 225 8.83 -24.11 30.86
CA LEU A 225 9.46 -22.79 31.02
C LEU A 225 9.83 -22.16 29.66
N GLY A 226 10.45 -22.96 28.77
CA GLY A 226 10.88 -22.54 27.44
C GLY A 226 9.73 -22.00 26.59
N ASN A 227 8.54 -22.60 26.68
CA ASN A 227 7.36 -22.12 25.96
C ASN A 227 6.97 -20.68 26.34
N PHE A 228 6.98 -20.35 27.64
CA PHE A 228 6.71 -18.98 28.10
C PHE A 228 7.86 -18.03 27.76
N MET A 229 9.10 -18.48 27.92
CA MET A 229 10.29 -17.69 27.59
C MET A 229 10.33 -17.28 26.12
N MET A 230 10.15 -18.24 25.20
CA MET A 230 10.25 -17.96 23.77
C MET A 230 9.08 -17.11 23.28
N ALA A 231 7.87 -17.33 23.81
CA ALA A 231 6.70 -16.53 23.47
C ALA A 231 6.86 -15.03 23.81
N ASP A 232 7.62 -14.69 24.86
CA ASP A 232 7.84 -13.30 25.27
C ASP A 232 9.12 -12.68 24.69
N VAL A 233 10.23 -13.43 24.67
CA VAL A 233 11.53 -12.89 24.27
C VAL A 233 11.65 -12.74 22.76
N ILE A 234 11.15 -13.71 21.98
CA ILE A 234 11.33 -13.72 20.53
C ILE A 234 10.62 -12.51 19.87
N PRO A 235 9.35 -12.19 20.17
CA PRO A 235 8.71 -11.01 19.58
C PRO A 235 9.40 -9.70 19.98
N LYS A 236 9.84 -9.55 21.24
CA LYS A 236 10.60 -8.38 21.70
C LYS A 236 11.94 -8.25 20.98
N LEU A 237 12.65 -9.36 20.79
CA LEU A 237 13.92 -9.40 20.08
C LEU A 237 13.76 -8.99 18.62
N ILE A 238 12.73 -9.52 17.93
CA ILE A 238 12.47 -9.20 16.53
C ILE A 238 12.07 -7.73 16.37
N GLY A 239 11.01 -7.29 17.06
CA GLY A 239 10.42 -5.96 16.83
C GLY A 239 11.26 -4.80 17.38
N GLU A 240 11.88 -4.94 18.55
CA GLU A 240 12.60 -3.83 19.17
C GLU A 240 14.07 -3.76 18.73
N TRP A 241 14.72 -4.90 18.50
CA TRP A 241 16.16 -4.95 18.24
C TRP A 241 16.52 -5.29 16.80
N LEU A 242 15.98 -6.39 16.25
CA LEU A 242 16.39 -6.87 14.94
C LEU A 242 15.84 -5.99 13.81
N GLU A 243 14.55 -5.64 13.82
CA GLU A 243 13.92 -4.80 12.79
C GLU A 243 14.53 -3.38 12.74
N VAL A 244 14.86 -2.81 13.91
CA VAL A 244 15.47 -1.48 14.00
C VAL A 244 16.91 -1.49 13.50
N ALA A 245 17.61 -2.61 13.64
CA ALA A 245 19.00 -2.76 13.22
C ALA A 245 19.16 -3.16 11.74
N VAL A 246 18.06 -3.39 11.00
CA VAL A 246 18.11 -3.65 9.56
C VAL A 246 18.56 -2.38 8.82
N PRO A 247 19.65 -2.43 8.03
CA PRO A 247 20.16 -1.26 7.35
C PRO A 247 19.26 -0.84 6.17
N SER A 248 19.14 0.47 5.95
CA SER A 248 18.40 1.05 4.82
C SER A 248 19.24 1.22 3.54
N SER A 249 20.53 0.90 3.57
CA SER A 249 21.47 1.03 2.45
C SER A 249 22.52 -0.08 2.48
N LEU A 250 23.14 -0.35 1.34
CA LEU A 250 24.22 -1.33 1.20
C LEU A 250 25.49 -1.00 2.02
N LYS A 251 25.68 0.24 2.48
CA LYS A 251 26.90 0.66 3.20
C LYS A 251 27.12 -0.04 4.55
N GLU A 252 26.06 -0.57 5.16
CA GLU A 252 26.10 -1.23 6.48
C GLU A 252 25.83 -2.74 6.38
N MET A 253 25.99 -3.31 5.17
CA MET A 253 25.71 -4.73 4.90
C MET A 253 26.58 -5.68 5.74
N ASP A 254 27.85 -5.34 5.99
CA ASP A 254 28.75 -6.17 6.79
C ASP A 254 28.21 -6.39 8.21
N ASN A 255 27.66 -5.34 8.82
CA ASN A 255 27.05 -5.41 10.15
C ASN A 255 25.78 -6.26 10.14
N PHE A 256 24.97 -6.15 9.09
CA PHE A 256 23.76 -6.95 8.93
C PHE A 256 24.07 -8.44 8.70
N GLN A 257 25.10 -8.75 7.92
CA GLN A 257 25.55 -10.14 7.74
C GLN A 257 26.11 -10.73 9.03
N ALA A 258 26.90 -9.96 9.78
CA ALA A 258 27.37 -10.37 11.10
C ALA A 258 26.20 -10.64 12.05
N MET A 259 25.17 -9.79 12.01
CA MET A 259 23.95 -9.97 12.81
C MET A 259 23.18 -11.24 12.43
N ILE A 260 22.93 -11.48 11.13
CA ILE A 260 22.25 -12.70 10.66
C ILE A 260 23.03 -13.95 11.08
N LYS A 261 24.36 -13.92 10.91
CA LYS A 261 25.22 -15.03 11.32
C LYS A 261 25.11 -15.28 12.82
N ARG A 262 25.17 -14.23 13.63
CA ARG A 262 25.06 -14.33 15.09
C ARG A 262 23.68 -14.82 15.55
N ALA A 263 22.61 -14.38 14.90
CA ALA A 263 21.25 -14.85 15.15
C ALA A 263 21.09 -16.34 14.79
N ARG A 264 21.70 -16.80 13.69
CA ARG A 264 21.72 -18.23 13.34
C ARG A 264 22.50 -19.07 14.35
N GLU A 265 23.65 -18.59 14.80
CA GLU A 265 24.44 -19.23 15.87
C GLU A 265 23.62 -19.32 17.17
N PHE A 266 22.86 -18.28 17.49
CA PHE A 266 21.95 -18.27 18.64
C PHE A 266 20.82 -19.31 18.51
N CYS A 267 20.15 -19.41 17.35
CA CYS A 267 19.15 -20.46 17.11
C CYS A 267 19.75 -21.87 17.24
N GLN A 268 20.99 -22.07 16.76
CA GLN A 268 21.70 -23.34 16.91
C GLN A 268 21.98 -23.66 18.38
N SER A 269 22.40 -22.66 19.16
CA SER A 269 22.62 -22.77 20.61
C SER A 269 21.32 -23.13 21.35
N LEU A 270 20.19 -22.49 21.01
CA LEU A 270 18.88 -22.83 21.56
C LEU A 270 18.47 -24.28 21.29
N THR A 271 18.70 -24.74 20.06
CA THR A 271 18.41 -26.13 19.65
C THR A 271 19.25 -27.13 20.43
N GLN A 272 20.54 -26.84 20.62
CA GLN A 272 21.46 -27.70 21.38
C GLN A 272 21.04 -27.86 22.84
N HIS A 273 20.45 -26.83 23.43
CA HIS A 273 19.97 -26.83 24.82
C HIS A 273 18.53 -27.33 24.98
N GLY A 274 17.87 -27.76 23.89
CA GLY A 274 16.55 -28.40 23.93
C GLY A 274 15.37 -27.44 24.03
N TYR A 275 15.55 -26.15 23.75
CA TYR A 275 14.44 -25.21 23.67
C TYR A 275 13.58 -25.43 22.42
N THR A 276 12.32 -25.02 22.47
CA THR A 276 11.35 -25.07 21.36
C THR A 276 10.57 -23.76 21.27
N GLY A 277 9.95 -23.46 20.13
CA GLY A 277 9.10 -22.27 19.97
C GLY A 277 9.81 -21.00 19.49
N PHE A 278 10.98 -21.13 18.86
CA PHE A 278 11.71 -20.03 18.22
C PHE A 278 11.63 -20.06 16.68
N THR A 279 10.60 -20.71 16.12
CA THR A 279 10.39 -20.81 14.66
C THR A 279 10.39 -19.45 14.00
N ASP A 280 9.75 -18.47 14.63
CA ASP A 280 9.64 -17.10 14.10
C ASP A 280 11.01 -16.43 13.94
N LEU A 281 11.96 -16.70 14.86
CA LEU A 281 13.32 -16.18 14.75
C LEU A 281 14.10 -16.90 13.64
N GLN A 282 13.89 -18.21 13.47
CA GLN A 282 14.49 -18.97 12.39
C GLN A 282 13.96 -18.50 11.02
N ASP A 283 12.65 -18.34 10.91
CA ASP A 283 11.99 -17.80 9.71
C ASP A 283 12.46 -16.37 9.41
N TRP A 284 12.69 -15.54 10.44
CA TRP A 284 13.28 -14.22 10.27
C TRP A 284 14.71 -14.29 9.71
N VAL A 285 15.55 -15.19 10.21
CA VAL A 285 16.93 -15.39 9.74
C VAL A 285 16.96 -15.92 8.29
N ASP A 286 16.05 -16.83 7.95
CA ASP A 286 15.97 -17.45 6.63
C ASP A 286 15.36 -16.49 5.59
N ASN A 287 14.41 -15.65 5.99
CA ASN A 287 13.80 -14.60 5.17
C ASN A 287 14.49 -13.24 5.26
N ALA A 288 15.67 -13.16 5.91
CA ALA A 288 16.40 -11.91 6.12
C ALA A 288 16.60 -11.06 4.83
N PRO A 289 16.86 -11.66 3.64
CA PRO A 289 16.95 -10.87 2.41
C PRO A 289 15.63 -10.20 2.02
N SER A 290 14.50 -10.87 2.22
CA SER A 290 13.16 -10.32 1.94
C SER A 290 12.80 -9.20 2.92
N ILE A 291 13.13 -9.37 4.20
CA ILE A 291 12.93 -8.35 5.25
C ILE A 291 13.75 -7.10 4.95
N TRP A 292 15.01 -7.27 4.54
CA TRP A 292 15.86 -6.16 4.11
C TRP A 292 15.26 -5.42 2.90
N LEU A 293 14.80 -6.15 1.88
CA LEU A 293 14.12 -5.55 0.73
C LEU A 293 12.85 -4.79 1.15
N GLY A 294 12.05 -5.35 2.07
CA GLY A 294 10.89 -4.71 2.66
C GLY A 294 11.23 -3.39 3.35
N LYS A 295 12.33 -3.36 4.12
CA LYS A 295 12.82 -2.14 4.77
C LYS A 295 13.34 -1.10 3.78
N CYS A 296 14.04 -1.54 2.73
CA CYS A 296 14.45 -0.67 1.63
C CYS A 296 13.24 -0.05 0.92
N ARG A 297 12.18 -0.84 0.68
CA ARG A 297 10.91 -0.35 0.11
C ARG A 297 10.27 0.70 1.01
N GLU A 298 10.08 0.39 2.30
CA GLU A 298 9.49 1.30 3.28
C GLU A 298 10.27 2.62 3.35
N THR A 299 11.60 2.54 3.49
CA THR A 299 12.47 3.71 3.60
C THR A 299 12.47 4.55 2.31
N THR A 300 12.42 3.90 1.14
CA THR A 300 12.32 4.60 -0.15
C THR A 300 11.03 5.39 -0.25
N LEU A 301 9.90 4.76 0.07
CA LEU A 301 8.59 5.40 0.02
C LEU A 301 8.46 6.53 1.06
N ASP A 302 8.95 6.32 2.28
CA ASP A 302 8.95 7.34 3.32
C ASP A 302 9.89 8.51 2.99
N SER A 303 11.03 8.25 2.33
CA SER A 303 11.94 9.27 1.81
C SER A 303 11.26 10.13 0.73
N VAL A 304 10.58 9.51 -0.24
CA VAL A 304 9.79 10.26 -1.25
C VAL A 304 8.72 11.11 -0.57
N ARG A 305 7.97 10.53 0.38
CA ARG A 305 6.94 11.25 1.13
C ARG A 305 7.51 12.44 1.90
N SER A 306 8.59 12.23 2.65
CA SER A 306 9.26 13.24 3.46
C SER A 306 9.86 14.36 2.62
N LYS A 307 10.44 14.03 1.46
CA LYS A 307 10.96 15.01 0.50
C LYS A 307 9.83 15.86 -0.10
N LEU A 308 8.69 15.26 -0.43
CA LEU A 308 7.53 15.97 -0.98
C LEU A 308 6.81 16.84 0.06
N LEU A 309 6.92 16.53 1.36
CA LEU A 309 6.44 17.40 2.44
C LEU A 309 7.16 18.76 2.47
N GLY A 310 8.35 18.88 1.88
CA GLY A 310 9.10 20.13 1.75
C GLY A 310 8.44 21.18 0.86
N GLY A 311 7.43 20.80 0.06
CA GLY A 311 6.74 21.68 -0.89
C GLY A 311 7.57 21.99 -2.14
N ILE A 312 7.00 22.75 -3.07
CA ILE A 312 7.57 23.02 -4.42
C ILE A 312 8.99 23.62 -4.34
N GLY A 313 9.30 24.39 -3.29
CA GLY A 313 10.61 25.01 -3.06
C GLY A 313 11.01 26.01 -4.16
N GLU A 314 12.31 26.25 -4.32
CA GLU A 314 12.82 27.20 -5.31
C GLU A 314 12.82 26.59 -6.73
N SER A 315 12.34 27.36 -7.71
CA SER A 315 12.30 26.94 -9.12
C SER A 315 13.67 27.04 -9.78
N LYS A 316 14.05 26.02 -10.54
CA LYS A 316 15.26 25.95 -11.36
C LYS A 316 14.90 26.01 -12.84
N GLN A 317 15.58 26.85 -13.61
CA GLN A 317 15.42 26.87 -15.07
C GLN A 317 16.20 25.74 -15.73
N VAL A 318 15.54 25.02 -16.63
CA VAL A 318 16.07 23.89 -17.39
C VAL A 318 15.89 24.18 -18.88
N GLU A 319 16.91 23.87 -19.69
CA GLU A 319 16.84 23.97 -21.15
C GLU A 319 16.25 22.67 -21.72
N LYS A 320 15.07 22.76 -22.34
CA LYS A 320 14.50 21.71 -23.19
C LYS A 320 15.21 21.75 -24.54
N VAL A 321 15.77 20.62 -24.96
CA VAL A 321 16.36 20.47 -26.30
C VAL A 321 15.48 19.49 -27.08
N GLU A 322 14.43 20.01 -27.71
CA GLU A 322 13.53 19.19 -28.52
C GLU A 322 14.16 18.99 -29.90
N LYS A 323 14.50 17.74 -30.22
CA LYS A 323 15.05 17.33 -31.51
C LYS A 323 13.90 16.83 -32.38
N GLN A 324 13.39 17.68 -33.26
CA GLN A 324 12.33 17.29 -34.19
C GLN A 324 12.94 16.96 -35.57
N MET A 325 12.51 15.83 -36.13
CA MET A 325 12.93 15.36 -37.46
C MET A 325 11.95 15.89 -38.51
N VAL A 326 12.30 16.99 -39.19
CA VAL A 326 11.42 17.62 -40.18
C VAL A 326 11.88 17.28 -41.60
N SER A 327 10.92 17.11 -42.51
CA SER A 327 11.17 16.80 -43.92
C SER A 327 11.70 18.04 -44.69
N LEU A 328 12.52 17.83 -45.74
CA LEU A 328 13.12 18.93 -46.54
C LEU A 328 12.08 19.87 -47.22
N ALA A 329 10.82 19.43 -47.34
CA ALA A 329 9.73 20.24 -47.89
C ALA A 329 9.26 21.31 -46.90
N GLU A 330 9.03 20.95 -45.64
CA GLU A 330 8.72 21.87 -44.55
C GLU A 330 9.92 22.78 -44.22
N GLY A 331 11.14 22.23 -44.24
CA GLY A 331 12.36 23.03 -44.00
C GLY A 331 12.60 24.15 -45.03
N LYS A 332 12.05 24.05 -46.25
CA LYS A 332 12.11 25.10 -47.28
C LYS A 332 10.99 26.13 -47.18
N GLU A 333 9.85 25.79 -46.57
CA GLU A 333 8.81 26.76 -46.22
C GLU A 333 9.21 27.58 -45.00
N ILE A 334 9.80 26.95 -43.98
CA ILE A 334 10.26 27.62 -42.75
C ILE A 334 11.41 28.62 -43.01
N THR A 335 12.22 28.41 -44.06
CA THR A 335 13.37 29.28 -44.38
C THR A 335 13.06 30.43 -45.35
N LYS A 336 11.90 30.42 -46.02
CA LYS A 336 11.51 31.49 -46.97
C LYS A 336 10.55 32.52 -46.38
N THR A 337 9.96 32.25 -45.22
CA THR A 337 9.13 33.19 -44.48
C THR A 337 9.78 33.43 -43.11
N PRO A 338 10.27 34.64 -42.79
CA PRO A 338 10.56 34.96 -41.40
C PRO A 338 9.21 35.15 -40.71
N GLY A 339 8.66 34.05 -40.17
CA GLY A 339 7.36 33.98 -39.52
C GLY A 339 6.22 33.64 -40.49
N GLY A 340 5.93 32.35 -40.66
CA GLY A 340 4.70 31.89 -41.30
C GLY A 340 4.87 30.65 -42.18
N ALA A 341 3.98 29.68 -41.96
CA ALA A 341 3.82 28.41 -42.69
C ALA A 341 4.81 27.28 -42.32
N ALA A 342 4.60 26.72 -41.12
CA ALA A 342 4.69 25.27 -40.84
C ALA A 342 3.76 24.91 -39.66
N ALA A 343 2.60 25.57 -39.55
CA ALA A 343 1.65 25.34 -38.46
C ALA A 343 0.36 24.65 -38.93
N ASN A 344 0.22 24.30 -40.22
CA ASN A 344 -1.03 23.77 -40.76
C ASN A 344 -1.15 22.23 -40.78
N THR A 345 -0.17 21.50 -40.25
CA THR A 345 -0.27 20.04 -40.10
C THR A 345 0.11 19.53 -38.71
N GLU A 346 0.99 20.21 -37.97
CA GLU A 346 1.43 19.75 -36.65
C GLU A 346 0.80 20.50 -35.46
N ALA A 347 0.24 21.70 -35.65
CA ALA A 347 -0.54 22.36 -34.60
C ALA A 347 -1.88 21.66 -34.34
N ALA A 348 -2.36 20.87 -35.32
CA ALA A 348 -3.53 20.01 -35.18
C ALA A 348 -3.22 18.73 -34.38
N ASP A 349 -1.99 18.21 -34.45
CA ASP A 349 -1.60 16.95 -33.81
C ASP A 349 -1.50 17.11 -32.28
N TRP A 350 -0.98 18.24 -31.81
CA TRP A 350 -0.95 18.60 -30.38
C TRP A 350 -2.28 19.16 -29.83
N GLY A 351 -3.30 19.35 -30.67
CA GLY A 351 -4.66 19.75 -30.24
C GLY A 351 -5.62 18.56 -30.21
N ALA A 352 -5.45 17.60 -31.12
CA ALA A 352 -6.29 16.41 -31.26
C ALA A 352 -6.02 15.34 -30.20
N ASP A 353 -4.74 15.06 -29.86
CA ASP A 353 -4.38 14.09 -28.80
C ASP A 353 -4.91 14.50 -27.40
N TRP A 354 -5.23 15.78 -27.25
CA TRP A 354 -5.81 16.36 -26.05
C TRP A 354 -7.33 16.56 -26.14
N GLY A 355 -7.90 16.41 -27.34
CA GLY A 355 -9.32 16.55 -27.69
C GLY A 355 -10.08 15.22 -27.70
N ASP A 356 -9.41 14.09 -27.88
CA ASP A 356 -10.04 12.77 -27.96
C ASP A 356 -10.38 12.14 -26.59
N ALA A 357 -9.89 12.69 -25.48
CA ALA A 357 -10.27 12.26 -24.13
C ALA A 357 -11.66 12.80 -23.68
N TRP A 358 -12.41 13.44 -24.59
CA TRP A 358 -13.59 14.26 -24.27
C TRP A 358 -14.92 13.73 -24.83
N GLU A 359 -14.95 12.57 -25.49
CA GLU A 359 -16.17 12.04 -26.15
C GLU A 359 -16.76 10.74 -25.55
N GLU A 360 -16.42 10.34 -24.33
CA GLU A 360 -16.99 9.09 -23.75
C GLU A 360 -18.26 9.27 -22.89
N ASP A 361 -18.78 10.49 -22.69
CA ASP A 361 -19.90 10.68 -21.75
C ASP A 361 -21.01 11.66 -22.22
N ASN A 362 -21.21 11.80 -23.53
CA ASN A 362 -22.28 12.67 -24.04
C ASN A 362 -23.04 12.09 -25.25
N GLU A 363 -23.58 10.89 -25.10
CA GLU A 363 -24.68 10.42 -25.95
C GLU A 363 -26.03 10.68 -25.27
N GLN A 364 -26.74 11.72 -25.72
CA GLN A 364 -28.18 11.86 -25.45
C GLN A 364 -28.97 10.93 -26.40
N PRO A 365 -29.89 10.09 -25.90
CA PRO A 365 -30.64 9.16 -26.73
C PRO A 365 -31.86 9.83 -27.38
N GLU A 366 -32.00 9.67 -28.70
CA GLU A 366 -33.22 9.99 -29.43
C GLU A 366 -34.37 9.04 -29.05
N VAL A 367 -35.56 9.63 -28.85
CA VAL A 367 -36.80 8.97 -28.46
C VAL A 367 -37.46 8.30 -29.67
N GLN A 368 -37.65 6.98 -29.64
CA GLN A 368 -38.80 6.33 -30.27
C GLN A 368 -39.52 5.36 -29.33
N ASN A 369 -40.80 5.65 -29.13
CA ASN A 369 -41.80 4.93 -28.35
C ASN A 369 -41.88 3.42 -28.66
N LYS A 370 -41.88 2.59 -27.61
CA LYS A 370 -42.94 1.59 -27.34
C LYS A 370 -42.87 1.04 -25.89
N SER A 371 -44.01 1.22 -25.20
CA SER A 371 -44.54 0.57 -23.98
C SER A 371 -43.95 -0.82 -23.59
N ALA A 372 -43.83 -1.28 -22.33
CA ALA A 372 -44.58 -1.02 -21.11
C ALA A 372 -43.87 -1.55 -19.83
N SER A 373 -44.08 -0.85 -18.70
CA SER A 373 -44.21 -1.30 -17.30
C SER A 373 -43.21 -2.27 -16.62
N LYS A 374 -42.44 -1.76 -15.64
CA LYS A 374 -42.51 -2.02 -14.17
C LYS A 374 -41.15 -1.68 -13.51
N GLY A 375 -41.12 -0.80 -12.50
CA GLY A 375 -39.94 -0.60 -11.62
C GLY A 375 -40.00 -1.47 -10.34
N PRO A 376 -39.20 -1.20 -9.29
CA PRO A 376 -37.92 -0.48 -9.22
C PRO A 376 -36.81 -1.17 -8.37
N GLY A 377 -35.57 -0.67 -8.44
CA GLY A 377 -34.42 -0.94 -7.53
C GLY A 377 -33.37 -1.88 -8.16
N SER A 378 -32.06 -1.62 -8.20
CA SER A 378 -31.15 -0.78 -7.40
C SER A 378 -29.94 -0.36 -8.25
N ALA A 379 -29.41 0.83 -7.99
CA ALA A 379 -28.19 1.37 -8.62
C ALA A 379 -26.96 0.49 -8.33
N LYS A 380 -26.18 0.18 -9.37
CA LYS A 380 -24.75 -0.12 -9.26
C LYS A 380 -24.00 1.11 -9.77
N VAL A 381 -23.08 1.57 -8.93
CA VAL A 381 -21.98 2.46 -9.29
C VAL A 381 -20.89 1.54 -9.79
N ASP A 382 -20.45 1.72 -11.03
CA ASP A 382 -19.23 1.12 -11.55
C ASP A 382 -18.08 2.09 -11.20
N GLU A 383 -17.35 1.77 -10.14
CA GLU A 383 -15.98 2.26 -9.91
C GLU A 383 -15.05 1.18 -10.48
N ASP A 384 -14.36 1.50 -11.58
CA ASP A 384 -13.37 0.64 -12.21
C ASP A 384 -11.95 1.01 -11.75
N ASP A 385 -11.40 0.09 -10.95
CA ASP A 385 -10.04 -0.40 -10.82
C ASP A 385 -8.84 0.55 -10.63
N GLY A 386 -8.55 0.79 -9.35
CA GLY A 386 -7.21 1.08 -8.81
C GLY A 386 -6.55 -0.10 -8.07
N ALA A 387 -7.11 -1.31 -8.17
CA ALA A 387 -6.72 -2.47 -7.34
C ALA A 387 -5.56 -3.30 -7.92
N ASP A 388 -5.35 -3.28 -9.24
CA ASP A 388 -4.33 -4.12 -9.90
C ASP A 388 -2.87 -3.65 -9.69
N ALA A 389 -2.67 -2.52 -9.00
CA ALA A 389 -1.34 -2.00 -8.70
C ALA A 389 -0.64 -2.69 -7.50
N TRP A 390 -1.34 -3.57 -6.79
CA TRP A 390 -0.83 -4.25 -5.60
C TRP A 390 -0.95 -5.76 -5.77
N GLY A 391 0.06 -6.36 -6.43
CA GLY A 391 0.18 -7.81 -6.63
C GLY A 391 0.29 -8.58 -5.31
N TRP A 392 -0.86 -8.83 -4.70
CA TRP A 392 -1.08 -9.81 -3.65
C TRP A 392 -1.98 -10.89 -4.22
N ASP A 393 -1.37 -11.90 -4.83
CA ASP A 393 -2.06 -13.15 -5.13
C ASP A 393 -1.09 -14.30 -4.85
N GLU A 394 -0.90 -14.56 -3.56
CA GLU A 394 -0.55 -15.88 -3.04
C GLU A 394 -1.36 -16.07 -1.76
N GLU A 395 -2.39 -16.91 -1.81
CA GLU A 395 -2.60 -17.87 -0.73
C GLU A 395 -3.46 -19.07 -1.15
N ASP A 396 -2.89 -20.24 -0.83
CA ASP A 396 -3.52 -21.55 -0.81
C ASP A 396 -4.88 -21.53 -0.12
N THR A 397 -5.88 -22.12 -0.78
CA THR A 397 -6.91 -22.88 -0.06
C THR A 397 -7.18 -24.21 -0.75
N THR A 398 -6.88 -25.26 0.00
CA THR A 398 -7.18 -26.66 -0.29
C THR A 398 -8.68 -26.92 -0.12
N THR A 399 -9.32 -27.63 -1.06
CA THR A 399 -10.06 -28.90 -0.82
C THR A 399 -10.80 -29.44 -2.08
N GLU A 400 -10.40 -30.66 -2.45
CA GLU A 400 -11.17 -31.85 -2.90
C GLU A 400 -12.07 -31.84 -4.17
N ALA A 401 -11.50 -32.44 -5.24
CA ALA A 401 -11.88 -33.70 -5.91
C ALA A 401 -13.25 -33.90 -6.60
N LYS A 402 -13.21 -33.97 -7.96
CA LYS A 402 -13.76 -34.99 -8.90
C LYS A 402 -13.86 -34.34 -10.29
N ASP A 403 -13.64 -34.98 -11.44
CA ASP A 403 -13.51 -36.37 -11.84
C ASP A 403 -12.73 -36.39 -13.16
N THR A 404 -11.97 -37.46 -13.37
CA THR A 404 -11.20 -37.77 -14.57
C THR A 404 -12.11 -38.13 -15.75
N LYS A 405 -11.81 -37.66 -16.98
CA LYS A 405 -12.04 -38.45 -18.21
C LYS A 405 -11.18 -37.99 -19.38
N GLU A 406 -10.56 -38.99 -20.00
CA GLU A 406 -9.64 -38.93 -21.14
C GLU A 406 -10.33 -38.61 -22.48
N ALA A 407 -9.49 -38.09 -23.39
CA ALA A 407 -9.53 -37.85 -24.86
C ALA A 407 -10.38 -38.83 -25.74
N PRO A 408 -10.70 -38.56 -27.05
CA PRO A 408 -9.83 -37.93 -28.07
C PRO A 408 -10.49 -37.11 -29.24
N GLU A 409 -9.59 -36.50 -30.05
CA GLU A 409 -9.63 -36.03 -31.46
C GLU A 409 -10.97 -35.93 -32.23
N LYS A 410 -11.26 -34.74 -32.82
CA LYS A 410 -11.05 -34.47 -34.27
C LYS A 410 -11.44 -33.05 -34.68
N ASP A 411 -10.72 -32.57 -35.69
CA ASP A 411 -10.85 -31.34 -36.46
C ASP A 411 -12.26 -31.09 -37.02
N GLU A 412 -12.65 -29.82 -37.07
CA GLU A 412 -13.11 -29.13 -38.30
C GLU A 412 -13.21 -27.61 -38.03
N GLU A 413 -12.33 -26.87 -38.71
CA GLU A 413 -12.55 -25.59 -39.42
C GLU A 413 -13.45 -24.51 -38.81
N ASP A 414 -12.85 -23.38 -38.42
CA ASP A 414 -13.25 -22.04 -38.90
C ASP A 414 -12.09 -21.04 -38.73
N ASP A 415 -11.23 -20.96 -39.75
CA ASP A 415 -10.27 -19.87 -39.93
C ASP A 415 -11.00 -18.72 -40.64
N SER A 416 -11.25 -17.61 -39.92
CA SER A 416 -11.64 -16.33 -40.54
C SER A 416 -10.75 -15.19 -40.04
N ALA A 417 -9.44 -15.34 -40.22
CA ALA A 417 -8.46 -14.26 -40.21
C ALA A 417 -7.93 -14.02 -41.63
N ALA A 418 -8.59 -13.14 -42.40
CA ALA A 418 -7.99 -12.33 -43.50
C ALA A 418 -9.10 -11.60 -44.29
N ALA A 419 -9.49 -10.42 -43.83
CA ALA A 419 -10.49 -9.58 -44.49
C ALA A 419 -9.88 -8.35 -45.20
N TRP A 420 -8.68 -8.44 -45.79
CA TRP A 420 -8.17 -7.40 -46.68
C TRP A 420 -7.27 -7.99 -47.78
N GLY A 421 -7.85 -8.28 -48.94
CA GLY A 421 -7.12 -8.72 -50.12
C GLY A 421 -7.98 -8.62 -51.38
N TRP A 422 -7.72 -7.57 -52.16
CA TRP A 422 -8.29 -7.32 -53.48
C TRP A 422 -8.04 -8.51 -54.41
N GLY A 423 -9.13 -8.96 -55.06
CA GLY A 423 -9.17 -10.19 -55.83
C GLY A 423 -8.54 -10.14 -57.21
N GLU A 424 -8.34 -11.37 -57.69
CA GLU A 424 -8.36 -11.84 -59.10
C GLU A 424 -7.17 -11.43 -59.99
N GLU A 425 -6.54 -12.32 -60.75
CA GLU A 425 -6.69 -13.76 -60.94
C GLU A 425 -5.43 -14.26 -61.69
N ASP A 426 -5.07 -15.50 -61.38
CA ASP A 426 -4.65 -16.56 -62.29
C ASP A 426 -3.17 -16.92 -62.61
N THR A 427 -2.90 -18.17 -62.20
CA THR A 427 -2.14 -19.28 -62.80
C THR A 427 -0.60 -19.32 -62.89
N THR A 428 -0.03 -19.94 -61.85
CA THR A 428 0.88 -21.11 -61.80
C THR A 428 2.06 -21.33 -62.77
N GLN A 429 3.19 -21.63 -62.11
CA GLN A 429 4.29 -22.60 -62.41
C GLN A 429 5.64 -22.11 -62.98
N GLU A 430 6.63 -22.19 -62.06
CA GLU A 430 8.11 -22.26 -62.08
C GLU A 430 8.79 -23.10 -63.20
N PRO A 431 10.15 -23.16 -63.33
CA PRO A 431 11.23 -22.32 -62.77
C PRO A 431 12.42 -22.02 -63.74
N VAL A 432 13.41 -21.27 -63.22
CA VAL A 432 14.84 -21.15 -63.63
C VAL A 432 15.18 -20.29 -64.86
N GLN A 433 15.75 -19.09 -64.61
CA GLN A 433 17.08 -18.69 -65.09
C GLN A 433 17.44 -17.28 -64.60
N ALA A 434 18.66 -17.13 -64.08
CA ALA A 434 19.24 -15.85 -63.69
C ALA A 434 19.46 -14.93 -64.91
N PRO A 435 19.32 -13.60 -64.75
CA PRO A 435 20.14 -12.69 -65.54
C PRO A 435 20.82 -11.58 -64.73
N LYS A 436 21.96 -11.19 -65.30
CA LYS A 436 22.86 -10.07 -64.99
C LYS A 436 22.20 -8.67 -65.14
N PRO A 437 22.86 -7.60 -64.67
CA PRO A 437 22.24 -6.39 -64.14
C PRO A 437 21.89 -5.37 -65.23
N LYS A 438 20.83 -4.58 -65.00
CA LYS A 438 20.60 -3.28 -65.66
C LYS A 438 20.05 -2.28 -64.65
N GLY A 439 20.68 -1.11 -64.65
CA GLY A 439 20.53 -0.06 -63.66
C GLY A 439 19.13 0.58 -63.61
N LYS A 440 18.85 1.12 -62.43
CA LYS A 440 17.82 2.14 -62.19
C LYS A 440 18.47 3.30 -61.43
N ALA A 441 17.93 4.47 -61.74
CA ALA A 441 18.30 5.81 -61.30
C ALA A 441 18.62 5.95 -59.80
N PRO A 442 19.43 6.96 -59.40
CA PRO A 442 19.71 7.20 -58.00
C PRO A 442 18.40 7.58 -57.29
N ASN A 443 18.07 6.78 -56.29
CA ASN A 443 17.01 7.06 -55.34
C ASN A 443 17.40 8.35 -54.61
N ALA A 444 16.57 9.39 -54.72
CA ALA A 444 16.72 10.60 -53.91
C ALA A 444 16.58 10.18 -52.44
N GLN A 445 17.68 10.24 -51.71
CA GLN A 445 17.65 10.13 -50.26
C GLN A 445 16.82 11.31 -49.73
N ASN A 446 15.69 11.01 -49.11
CA ASN A 446 15.01 11.94 -48.22
C ASN A 446 15.95 12.21 -47.04
N GLU A 447 16.81 13.22 -47.18
CA GLU A 447 17.58 13.77 -46.09
C GLU A 447 16.60 14.53 -45.17
N THR A 448 16.23 13.95 -44.04
CA THR A 448 15.60 14.67 -42.93
C THR A 448 16.67 15.49 -42.23
N ARG A 449 16.37 16.76 -41.88
CA ARG A 449 17.27 17.60 -41.08
C ARG A 449 16.73 17.67 -39.67
N GLU A 450 17.62 17.49 -38.69
CA GLU A 450 17.35 17.71 -37.27
C GLU A 450 17.18 19.22 -37.03
N LEU A 451 15.96 19.65 -36.71
CA LEU A 451 15.71 20.98 -36.14
C LEU A 451 15.73 20.83 -34.62
N VAL A 452 16.65 21.55 -33.99
CA VAL A 452 16.81 21.57 -32.53
C VAL A 452 16.17 22.84 -32.00
N LEU A 453 14.95 22.72 -31.47
CA LEU A 453 14.27 23.82 -30.77
C LEU A 453 14.77 23.83 -29.32
N LYS A 454 15.37 24.95 -28.92
CA LYS A 454 15.85 25.17 -27.55
C LYS A 454 14.90 26.12 -26.85
N GLU A 455 14.14 25.62 -25.89
CA GLU A 455 13.27 26.42 -25.05
C GLU A 455 13.62 26.24 -23.58
N THR A 456 13.49 27.29 -22.79
CA THR A 456 13.71 27.22 -21.34
C THR A 456 12.38 27.10 -20.62
N TYR A 457 12.30 26.20 -19.64
CA TYR A 457 11.16 26.06 -18.73
C TYR A 457 11.65 25.92 -17.28
N SER A 458 10.77 26.13 -16.31
CA SER A 458 11.12 26.05 -14.89
C SER A 458 10.57 24.77 -14.26
N VAL A 459 11.44 24.09 -13.53
CA VAL A 459 11.18 22.87 -12.76
C VAL A 459 11.26 23.21 -11.28
N SER A 460 10.47 22.56 -10.44
CA SER A 460 10.55 22.76 -8.99
C SER A 460 11.74 22.04 -8.36
N SER A 461 11.89 22.16 -7.04
CA SER A 461 12.91 21.43 -6.28
C SER A 461 12.54 19.97 -5.96
N MET A 462 11.31 19.56 -6.27
CA MET A 462 10.73 18.26 -5.91
C MET A 462 11.20 17.05 -6.73
N PRO A 463 11.43 17.13 -8.07
CA PRO A 463 11.80 15.96 -8.86
C PRO A 463 13.25 15.51 -8.65
N GLU A 464 14.19 16.43 -8.39
CA GLU A 464 15.61 16.10 -8.25
C GLU A 464 15.89 15.10 -7.09
N PRO A 465 15.35 15.30 -5.88
CA PRO A 465 15.52 14.33 -4.79
C PRO A 465 14.91 12.95 -5.08
N VAL A 466 13.91 12.85 -5.95
CA VAL A 466 13.30 11.58 -6.37
C VAL A 466 14.22 10.88 -7.38
N LEU A 467 14.79 11.62 -8.34
CA LEU A 467 15.78 11.09 -9.29
C LEU A 467 17.02 10.57 -8.57
N GLU A 468 17.61 11.36 -7.67
CA GLU A 468 18.79 10.95 -6.90
C GLU A 468 18.54 9.66 -6.12
N LEU A 469 17.34 9.50 -5.55
CA LEU A 469 16.94 8.29 -4.83
C LEU A 469 16.83 7.08 -5.77
N ILE A 470 16.17 7.25 -6.93
CA ILE A 470 16.03 6.20 -7.93
C ILE A 470 17.41 5.77 -8.46
N TYR A 471 18.29 6.72 -8.76
CA TYR A 471 19.65 6.42 -9.23
C TYR A 471 20.45 5.67 -8.17
N ALA A 472 20.40 6.10 -6.90
CA ALA A 472 21.09 5.40 -5.82
C ALA A 472 20.60 3.95 -5.67
N ILE A 473 19.28 3.72 -5.72
CA ILE A 473 18.69 2.37 -5.63
C ILE A 473 19.10 1.49 -6.80
N LEU A 474 19.15 2.04 -8.02
CA LEU A 474 19.55 1.29 -9.21
C LEU A 474 21.05 0.95 -9.19
N GLU A 475 21.91 1.85 -8.74
CA GLU A 475 23.34 1.56 -8.51
C GLU A 475 23.53 0.49 -7.44
N ASP A 476 22.77 0.56 -6.34
CA ASP A 476 22.76 -0.47 -5.30
C ASP A 476 22.30 -1.84 -5.87
N GLY A 477 21.22 -1.84 -6.68
CA GLY A 477 20.76 -3.01 -7.42
C GLY A 477 21.83 -3.58 -8.35
N ALA A 478 22.56 -2.74 -9.07
CA ALA A 478 23.67 -3.17 -9.92
C ALA A 478 24.83 -3.76 -9.11
N ALA A 479 25.17 -3.17 -7.96
CA ALA A 479 26.20 -3.70 -7.07
C ALA A 479 25.88 -5.12 -6.60
N LEU A 480 24.60 -5.42 -6.30
CA LEU A 480 24.14 -6.77 -5.93
C LEU A 480 24.22 -7.80 -7.08
N THR A 481 24.23 -7.37 -8.34
CA THR A 481 24.39 -8.30 -9.47
C THR A 481 25.83 -8.71 -9.75
N ARG A 482 26.80 -8.04 -9.12
CA ARG A 482 28.22 -8.43 -9.22
C ARG A 482 28.44 -9.66 -8.36
N ASP A 483 29.26 -10.60 -8.83
CA ASP A 483 29.63 -11.82 -8.09
C ASP A 483 30.61 -11.50 -6.93
N ASN A 484 30.29 -10.48 -6.13
CA ASN A 484 31.05 -10.09 -4.96
C ASN A 484 30.58 -10.88 -3.74
N VAL A 485 31.52 -11.53 -3.05
CA VAL A 485 31.28 -12.29 -1.81
C VAL A 485 30.65 -11.40 -0.73
N GLU A 486 30.96 -10.10 -0.76
CA GLU A 486 30.46 -9.07 0.17
C GLU A 486 28.94 -8.94 0.20
N TYR A 487 28.22 -9.29 -0.88
CA TYR A 487 26.75 -9.13 -0.95
C TYR A 487 25.99 -10.44 -1.19
N ALA A 488 26.68 -11.59 -1.10
CA ALA A 488 26.13 -12.91 -1.45
C ALA A 488 24.79 -13.26 -0.75
N PRO A 489 24.56 -12.94 0.55
CA PRO A 489 23.29 -13.25 1.22
C PRO A 489 22.09 -12.47 0.66
N VAL A 490 22.32 -11.29 0.09
CA VAL A 490 21.27 -10.36 -0.35
C VAL A 490 21.21 -10.26 -1.88
N ALA A 491 22.16 -10.86 -2.61
CA ALA A 491 22.23 -10.86 -4.07
C ALA A 491 20.94 -11.38 -4.76
N ALA A 492 20.20 -12.29 -4.12
CA ALA A 492 18.92 -12.78 -4.61
C ALA A 492 17.82 -11.70 -4.69
N THR A 493 17.95 -10.61 -3.91
CA THR A 493 16.99 -9.50 -3.83
C THR A 493 17.21 -8.43 -4.90
N ALA A 494 18.25 -8.54 -5.71
CA ALA A 494 18.54 -7.60 -6.80
C ALA A 494 17.30 -7.29 -7.68
N PRO A 495 16.48 -8.27 -8.13
CA PRO A 495 15.27 -7.97 -8.89
C PRO A 495 14.28 -7.06 -8.15
N GLY A 496 14.17 -7.23 -6.83
CA GLY A 496 13.30 -6.40 -5.99
C GLY A 496 13.74 -4.93 -5.96
N LEU A 497 15.05 -4.66 -5.89
CA LEU A 497 15.57 -3.29 -5.95
C LEU A 497 15.33 -2.63 -7.31
N PHE A 498 15.47 -3.38 -8.41
CA PHE A 498 15.14 -2.87 -9.75
C PHE A 498 13.65 -2.54 -9.92
N GLY A 499 12.77 -3.11 -9.09
CA GLY A 499 11.33 -2.79 -9.05
C GLY A 499 10.95 -1.61 -8.12
N LEU A 500 11.84 -1.18 -7.22
CA LEU A 500 11.55 -0.06 -6.31
C LEU A 500 11.29 1.29 -7.02
N PRO A 501 11.96 1.65 -8.14
CA PRO A 501 11.66 2.87 -8.87
C PRO A 501 10.19 2.97 -9.31
N THR A 502 9.59 1.86 -9.74
CA THR A 502 8.17 1.80 -10.11
C THR A 502 7.26 2.22 -8.94
N PHE A 503 7.52 1.71 -7.73
CA PHE A 503 6.78 2.10 -6.53
C PHE A 503 7.03 3.56 -6.13
N ALA A 504 8.27 4.04 -6.20
CA ALA A 504 8.61 5.42 -5.89
C ALA A 504 7.90 6.42 -6.83
N LEU A 505 7.87 6.12 -8.12
CA LEU A 505 7.22 6.93 -9.15
C LEU A 505 5.69 6.83 -9.08
N ALA A 506 5.14 5.66 -8.75
CA ALA A 506 3.71 5.51 -8.46
C ALA A 506 3.29 6.37 -7.25
N LEU A 507 4.05 6.33 -6.15
CA LEU A 507 3.78 7.17 -4.98
C LEU A 507 3.88 8.65 -5.34
N PHE A 508 4.92 9.07 -6.07
CA PHE A 508 5.06 10.45 -6.55
C PHE A 508 3.80 10.91 -7.30
N ARG A 509 3.32 10.12 -8.27
CA ARG A 509 2.11 10.43 -9.05
C ARG A 509 0.85 10.51 -8.18
N ALA A 510 0.75 9.67 -7.16
CA ALA A 510 -0.42 9.63 -6.27
C ALA A 510 -0.50 10.85 -5.34
N ILE A 511 0.63 11.30 -4.77
CA ILE A 511 0.61 12.35 -3.73
C ILE A 511 1.00 13.73 -4.23
N SER A 512 1.70 13.85 -5.36
CA SER A 512 2.13 15.14 -5.90
C SER A 512 0.96 16.10 -6.19
N PRO A 513 -0.21 15.71 -6.77
CA PRO A 513 -1.26 16.68 -7.07
C PRO A 513 -1.73 17.49 -5.86
N HIS A 514 -1.78 16.84 -4.69
CA HIS A 514 -2.16 17.50 -3.43
C HIS A 514 -1.12 18.54 -2.96
N TYR A 515 0.17 18.32 -3.17
CA TYR A 515 1.20 19.30 -2.79
C TYR A 515 1.31 20.45 -3.80
N TYR A 516 1.16 20.16 -5.08
CA TYR A 516 1.29 21.16 -6.14
C TYR A 516 0.07 22.09 -6.21
N SER A 517 -1.14 21.57 -5.97
CA SER A 517 -2.38 22.40 -5.93
C SER A 517 -2.36 23.54 -4.90
N ARG A 518 -1.44 23.51 -3.92
CA ARG A 518 -1.30 24.55 -2.89
C ARG A 518 -0.62 25.82 -3.40
N SER A 519 0.07 25.76 -4.53
CA SER A 519 0.76 26.90 -5.13
C SER A 519 0.03 27.37 -6.37
N GLU A 520 0.02 28.69 -6.59
CA GLU A 520 -0.42 29.26 -7.86
C GLU A 520 0.48 28.76 -9.00
N GLY A 521 -0.13 28.27 -10.09
CA GLY A 521 0.60 27.63 -11.20
C GLY A 521 1.21 26.27 -10.85
N GLY A 522 0.87 25.68 -9.69
CA GLY A 522 1.45 24.41 -9.26
C GLY A 522 1.20 23.25 -10.22
N ASN A 523 0.02 23.15 -10.84
CA ASN A 523 -0.24 22.09 -11.83
C ASN A 523 0.63 22.24 -13.10
N MET A 524 1.05 23.46 -13.45
CA MET A 524 2.01 23.70 -14.53
C MET A 524 3.42 23.24 -14.14
N PHE A 525 3.82 23.48 -12.89
CA PHE A 525 5.05 22.89 -12.34
C PHE A 525 4.97 21.36 -12.32
N LEU A 526 3.82 20.78 -11.96
CA LEU A 526 3.64 19.33 -11.95
C LEU A 526 3.80 18.72 -13.35
N TYR A 527 3.24 19.37 -14.37
CA TYR A 527 3.46 19.01 -15.77
C TYR A 527 4.94 19.05 -16.15
N ASN A 528 5.63 20.16 -15.89
CA ASN A 528 7.05 20.33 -16.20
C ASN A 528 7.92 19.31 -15.45
N ASP A 529 7.66 19.10 -14.16
CA ASP A 529 8.44 18.23 -13.30
C ASP A 529 8.27 16.76 -13.69
N ALA A 530 7.05 16.33 -14.01
CA ALA A 530 6.79 14.97 -14.49
C ALA A 530 7.40 14.72 -15.88
N MET A 531 7.38 15.71 -16.77
CA MET A 531 8.09 15.64 -18.06
C MET A 531 9.61 15.60 -17.87
N TYR A 532 10.15 16.43 -16.97
CA TYR A 532 11.57 16.43 -16.63
C TYR A 532 12.02 15.08 -16.04
N LEU A 533 11.23 14.50 -15.13
CA LEU A 533 11.48 13.16 -14.59
C LEU A 533 11.50 12.11 -15.71
N ALA A 534 10.52 12.13 -16.62
CA ALA A 534 10.46 11.20 -17.74
C ALA A 534 11.69 11.34 -18.67
N GLU A 535 12.08 12.56 -19.01
CA GLU A 535 13.25 12.86 -19.84
C GLU A 535 14.55 12.35 -19.17
N LYS A 536 14.78 12.71 -17.90
CA LYS A 536 15.99 12.31 -17.16
C LYS A 536 16.08 10.81 -16.94
N LEU A 537 14.95 10.14 -16.71
CA LEU A 537 14.90 8.68 -16.60
C LEU A 537 15.14 7.99 -17.95
N SER A 538 14.66 8.57 -19.05
CA SER A 538 14.93 8.07 -20.41
C SER A 538 16.42 8.21 -20.76
N GLU A 539 17.02 9.38 -20.53
CA GLU A 539 18.46 9.61 -20.71
C GLU A 539 19.30 8.63 -19.88
N PHE A 540 18.89 8.42 -18.62
CA PHE A 540 19.54 7.47 -17.73
C PHE A 540 19.41 6.03 -18.23
N ALA A 541 18.23 5.60 -18.67
CA ALA A 541 18.01 4.25 -19.20
C ALA A 541 18.84 3.97 -20.46
N ASP A 542 18.96 4.94 -21.35
CA ASP A 542 19.80 4.85 -22.54
C ASP A 542 21.30 4.81 -22.19
N GLY A 543 21.73 5.62 -21.22
CA GLY A 543 23.08 5.60 -20.68
C GLY A 543 23.42 4.27 -20.01
N TRP A 544 22.47 3.72 -19.24
CA TRP A 544 22.59 2.45 -18.51
C TRP A 544 22.86 1.27 -19.45
N LYS A 545 22.12 1.18 -20.57
CA LYS A 545 22.31 0.11 -21.56
C LYS A 545 23.69 0.14 -22.22
N LYS A 546 24.31 1.33 -22.33
CA LYS A 546 25.62 1.56 -22.97
C LYS A 546 26.82 1.39 -22.02
N ARG A 547 26.59 1.20 -20.73
CA ARG A 547 27.66 1.09 -19.73
C ARG A 547 28.36 -0.27 -19.79
N ASP A 548 29.68 -0.24 -19.89
CA ASP A 548 30.54 -1.43 -19.94
C ASP A 548 30.89 -1.99 -18.56
N ASP A 549 30.76 -1.18 -17.50
CA ASP A 549 31.04 -1.55 -16.11
C ASP A 549 29.93 -2.40 -15.45
N LEU A 550 28.80 -2.58 -16.15
CA LEU A 550 27.63 -3.31 -15.67
C LEU A 550 27.59 -4.75 -16.18
N THR A 551 27.15 -5.65 -15.31
CA THR A 551 26.89 -7.05 -15.67
C THR A 551 25.77 -7.12 -16.73
N PRO A 552 25.75 -8.15 -17.60
CA PRO A 552 24.65 -8.33 -18.55
C PRO A 552 23.30 -8.51 -17.82
N ARG A 553 23.34 -9.08 -16.61
CA ARG A 553 22.18 -9.20 -15.73
C ARG A 553 21.64 -7.83 -15.31
N ALA A 554 22.46 -6.92 -14.79
CA ALA A 554 22.02 -5.56 -14.41
C ALA A 554 21.47 -4.75 -15.60
N ARG A 555 22.05 -4.92 -16.80
CA ARG A 555 21.58 -4.23 -18.01
C ARG A 555 20.18 -4.69 -18.43
N ASN A 556 19.90 -6.00 -18.34
CA ASN A 556 18.61 -6.57 -18.74
C ASN A 556 17.51 -6.39 -17.68
N MET A 557 17.87 -6.11 -16.42
CA MET A 557 16.91 -5.94 -15.32
C MET A 557 16.30 -4.55 -15.25
N LEU A 558 16.93 -3.54 -15.86
CA LEU A 558 16.38 -2.19 -15.90
C LEU A 558 15.12 -2.16 -16.79
N ARG A 559 13.97 -1.85 -16.18
CA ARG A 559 12.68 -1.72 -16.87
C ARG A 559 11.99 -0.42 -16.44
N LEU A 560 12.32 0.67 -17.12
CA LEU A 560 11.72 1.99 -16.84
C LEU A 560 10.76 2.46 -17.94
N ASP A 561 10.67 1.74 -19.07
CA ASP A 561 9.92 2.20 -20.25
C ASP A 561 8.43 2.45 -19.95
N ASN A 562 7.79 1.56 -19.18
CA ASN A 562 6.38 1.72 -18.78
C ASN A 562 6.20 2.86 -17.76
N ASP A 563 7.15 3.04 -16.85
CA ASP A 563 7.11 4.10 -15.85
C ASP A 563 7.30 5.48 -16.49
N ILE A 564 8.19 5.58 -17.47
CA ILE A 564 8.42 6.81 -18.27
C ILE A 564 7.15 7.19 -19.03
N LYS A 565 6.52 6.24 -19.72
CA LYS A 565 5.23 6.47 -20.42
C LYS A 565 4.14 6.89 -19.44
N SER A 566 4.07 6.25 -18.28
CA SER A 566 3.10 6.57 -17.24
C SER A 566 3.31 7.97 -16.66
N LEU A 567 4.56 8.44 -16.54
CA LEU A 567 4.90 9.80 -16.15
C LEU A 567 4.51 10.81 -17.21
N GLN A 568 4.77 10.54 -18.49
CA GLN A 568 4.35 11.41 -19.60
C GLN A 568 2.82 11.55 -19.64
N ALA A 569 2.09 10.44 -19.58
CA ALA A 569 0.63 10.45 -19.51
C ALA A 569 0.10 11.17 -18.25
N PHE A 570 0.79 11.05 -17.12
CA PHE A 570 0.44 11.77 -15.88
C PHE A 570 0.71 13.28 -15.98
N ALA A 571 1.84 13.68 -16.56
CA ALA A 571 2.14 15.07 -16.84
C ALA A 571 1.05 15.66 -17.74
N ASN A 572 0.69 14.94 -18.80
CA ASN A 572 -0.33 15.37 -19.73
C ASN A 572 -1.66 15.56 -19.01
N ARG A 573 -2.16 14.55 -18.29
CA ARG A 573 -3.38 14.68 -17.50
C ARG A 573 -3.36 15.87 -16.54
N SER A 574 -2.22 16.17 -15.92
CA SER A 574 -2.08 17.33 -15.02
C SER A 574 -2.25 18.67 -15.76
N TYR A 575 -1.67 18.79 -16.95
CA TYR A 575 -1.84 19.95 -17.82
C TYR A 575 -3.30 20.10 -18.29
N ALA A 576 -3.89 19.01 -18.80
CA ALA A 576 -5.28 19.00 -19.25
C ALA A 576 -6.22 19.42 -18.12
N ASN A 577 -6.07 18.82 -16.93
CA ASN A 577 -6.87 19.15 -15.77
C ASN A 577 -6.80 20.65 -15.41
N GLU A 578 -5.60 21.24 -15.42
CA GLU A 578 -5.46 22.68 -15.19
C GLU A 578 -6.17 23.51 -16.27
N MET A 579 -6.03 23.15 -17.54
CA MET A 579 -6.76 23.83 -18.62
C MET A 579 -8.28 23.73 -18.43
N ASN A 580 -8.80 22.59 -18.01
CA ASN A 580 -10.24 22.40 -17.78
C ASN A 580 -10.76 23.20 -16.59
N ILE A 581 -9.98 23.25 -15.51
CA ILE A 581 -10.30 24.11 -14.36
C ILE A 581 -10.37 25.56 -14.84
N GLN A 582 -9.39 26.04 -15.59
CA GLN A 582 -9.40 27.42 -16.08
C GLN A 582 -10.54 27.68 -17.07
N LYS A 583 -10.82 26.79 -18.02
CA LYS A 583 -11.95 26.91 -18.96
C LYS A 583 -13.29 26.90 -18.23
N THR A 584 -13.44 26.09 -17.20
CA THR A 584 -14.66 26.05 -16.36
C THR A 584 -14.83 27.37 -15.61
N ILE A 585 -13.76 27.89 -14.99
CA ILE A 585 -13.79 29.20 -14.31
C ILE A 585 -14.16 30.32 -15.30
N LEU A 586 -13.58 30.31 -16.51
CA LEU A 586 -13.93 31.28 -17.55
C LEU A 586 -15.40 31.16 -17.96
N ARG A 587 -15.91 29.94 -18.17
CA ARG A 587 -17.32 29.70 -18.48
C ARG A 587 -18.23 30.21 -17.36
N ASP A 588 -17.87 29.99 -16.11
CA ASP A 588 -18.66 30.43 -14.95
C ASP A 588 -18.68 31.96 -14.84
N PHE A 589 -17.56 32.64 -15.14
CA PHE A 589 -17.55 34.10 -15.26
C PHE A 589 -18.43 34.61 -16.41
N LEU A 590 -18.57 33.82 -17.49
CA LEU A 590 -19.40 34.15 -18.65
C LEU A 590 -20.85 33.64 -18.52
N GLY A 591 -21.35 33.45 -17.29
CA GLY A 591 -22.74 33.07 -17.04
C GLY A 591 -23.03 31.56 -17.06
N GLY A 592 -22.00 30.73 -17.11
CA GLY A 592 -22.12 29.28 -16.98
C GLY A 592 -22.91 28.66 -18.13
N ALA A 593 -24.02 28.00 -17.79
CA ALA A 593 -24.95 27.41 -18.76
C ALA A 593 -26.01 28.40 -19.27
N GLN A 594 -26.13 29.57 -18.65
CA GLN A 594 -27.04 30.62 -19.13
C GLN A 594 -26.33 31.45 -20.20
N SER A 595 -27.12 32.04 -21.10
CA SER A 595 -26.57 32.97 -22.09
C SER A 595 -26.10 34.24 -21.36
N LEU A 596 -24.87 34.66 -21.63
CA LEU A 596 -24.31 35.92 -21.13
C LEU A 596 -25.21 37.13 -21.47
N MET A 597 -25.98 37.03 -22.56
CA MET A 597 -26.86 38.09 -23.06
C MET A 597 -28.07 38.35 -22.14
N GLN A 598 -28.39 37.42 -21.24
CA GLN A 598 -29.46 37.58 -20.25
C GLN A 598 -28.99 38.23 -18.95
N GLN A 599 -27.69 38.56 -18.83
CA GLN A 599 -27.12 39.17 -17.64
C GLN A 599 -27.07 40.70 -17.75
N ASP A 600 -27.53 41.38 -16.70
CA ASP A 600 -27.51 42.85 -16.62
C ASP A 600 -26.08 43.45 -16.65
N GLU A 601 -25.04 42.65 -16.36
CA GLU A 601 -23.64 43.08 -16.20
C GLU A 601 -22.66 42.35 -17.17
N MET A 602 -23.06 42.13 -18.43
CA MET A 602 -22.24 41.45 -19.45
C MET A 602 -20.80 41.99 -19.60
N GLU A 603 -20.61 43.31 -19.60
CA GLU A 603 -19.28 43.93 -19.76
C GLU A 603 -18.35 43.55 -18.59
N ALA A 604 -18.87 43.55 -17.36
CA ALA A 604 -18.10 43.18 -16.18
C ALA A 604 -17.69 41.69 -16.19
N CYS A 605 -18.58 40.81 -16.64
CA CYS A 605 -18.30 39.38 -16.78
C CYS A 605 -17.15 39.10 -17.77
N VAL A 606 -17.13 39.78 -18.92
CA VAL A 606 -16.06 39.64 -19.92
C VAL A 606 -14.76 40.30 -19.47
N GLU A 607 -14.83 41.43 -18.74
CA GLU A 607 -13.66 42.02 -18.08
C GLU A 607 -13.05 41.05 -17.06
N LEU A 608 -13.86 40.37 -16.24
CA LEU A 608 -13.40 39.36 -15.28
C LEU A 608 -12.75 38.17 -15.98
N ALA A 609 -13.36 37.65 -17.05
CA ALA A 609 -12.79 36.56 -17.85
C ALA A 609 -11.46 36.98 -18.50
N SER A 610 -11.39 38.18 -19.07
CA SER A 610 -10.17 38.72 -19.68
C SER A 610 -9.08 38.97 -18.64
N ALA A 611 -9.44 39.47 -17.45
CA ALA A 611 -8.52 39.65 -16.33
C ALA A 611 -7.98 38.30 -15.83
N ARG A 612 -8.82 37.24 -15.81
CA ARG A 612 -8.38 35.89 -15.46
C ARG A 612 -7.34 35.35 -16.44
N ILE A 613 -7.57 35.49 -17.75
CA ILE A 613 -6.60 35.08 -18.79
C ILE A 613 -5.26 35.83 -18.60
N ARG A 614 -5.30 37.15 -18.36
CA ARG A 614 -4.09 37.94 -18.08
C ARG A 614 -3.38 37.51 -16.79
N ALA A 615 -4.13 37.18 -15.74
CA ALA A 615 -3.56 36.65 -14.51
C ALA A 615 -2.83 35.33 -14.75
N MET A 616 -3.45 34.36 -15.45
CA MET A 616 -2.81 33.08 -15.79
C MET A 616 -1.60 33.29 -16.69
N ALA A 617 -1.67 34.21 -17.65
CA ALA A 617 -0.53 34.58 -18.48
C ALA A 617 0.67 35.03 -17.64
N SER A 618 0.45 35.84 -16.61
CA SER A 618 1.51 36.29 -15.70
C SER A 618 2.10 35.18 -14.84
N VAL A 619 1.25 34.30 -14.32
CA VAL A 619 1.66 33.19 -13.43
C VAL A 619 2.41 32.10 -14.21
N TRP A 620 1.96 31.76 -15.41
CA TRP A 620 2.53 30.66 -16.20
C TRP A 620 3.77 31.06 -16.99
N LYS A 621 3.97 32.35 -17.30
CA LYS A 621 5.11 32.84 -18.08
C LYS A 621 6.48 32.47 -17.51
N PRO A 622 6.74 32.54 -16.19
CA PRO A 622 8.01 32.10 -15.62
C PRO A 622 8.12 30.57 -15.48
N ILE A 623 7.03 29.82 -15.69
CA ILE A 623 6.96 28.37 -15.43
C ILE A 623 7.14 27.59 -16.74
N LEU A 624 6.26 27.83 -17.71
CA LEU A 624 6.15 27.02 -18.92
C LEU A 624 7.21 27.40 -19.96
N ALA A 625 7.51 26.42 -20.82
CA ALA A 625 8.20 26.67 -22.08
C ALA A 625 7.38 27.63 -22.95
N ARG A 626 8.05 28.37 -23.84
CA ARG A 626 7.39 29.45 -24.59
C ARG A 626 6.26 28.93 -25.46
N SER A 627 6.51 27.86 -26.21
CA SER A 627 5.51 27.18 -27.05
C SER A 627 4.26 26.81 -26.25
N VAL A 628 4.44 26.07 -25.15
CA VAL A 628 3.36 25.59 -24.28
C VAL A 628 2.61 26.75 -23.64
N TRP A 629 3.30 27.81 -23.20
CA TRP A 629 2.66 29.00 -22.65
C TRP A 629 1.74 29.68 -23.67
N THR A 630 2.19 29.83 -24.91
CA THR A 630 1.40 30.46 -25.98
C THR A 630 0.19 29.62 -26.37
N GLN A 631 0.34 28.29 -26.42
CA GLN A 631 -0.73 27.36 -26.73
C GLN A 631 -1.78 27.32 -25.62
N ALA A 632 -1.36 27.26 -24.36
CA ALA A 632 -2.25 27.27 -23.21
C ALA A 632 -3.11 28.54 -23.18
N LEU A 633 -2.50 29.72 -23.40
CA LEU A 633 -3.23 30.98 -23.47
C LEU A 633 -4.15 31.07 -24.69
N GLY A 634 -3.71 30.57 -25.85
CA GLY A 634 -4.56 30.49 -27.05
C GLY A 634 -5.81 29.67 -26.80
N SER A 635 -5.69 28.52 -26.14
CA SER A 635 -6.83 27.67 -25.80
C SER A 635 -7.83 28.35 -24.84
N LEU A 636 -7.34 29.18 -23.90
CA LEU A 636 -8.23 29.98 -23.04
C LEU A 636 -8.91 31.12 -23.79
N ALA A 637 -8.19 31.79 -24.68
CA ALA A 637 -8.75 32.85 -25.53
C ALA A 637 -9.79 32.29 -26.50
N ASP A 638 -9.56 31.09 -27.04
CA ASP A 638 -10.50 30.40 -27.92
C ASP A 638 -11.78 29.96 -27.19
N ALA A 639 -11.67 29.48 -25.95
CA ALA A 639 -12.82 29.15 -25.12
C ALA A 639 -13.69 30.39 -24.83
N LEU A 640 -13.07 31.53 -24.54
CA LEU A 640 -13.76 32.82 -24.39
C LEU A 640 -14.46 33.23 -25.70
N ALA A 641 -13.75 33.16 -26.83
CA ALA A 641 -14.30 33.53 -28.13
C ALA A 641 -15.49 32.64 -28.54
N THR A 642 -15.34 31.33 -28.38
CA THR A 642 -16.36 30.34 -28.72
C THR A 642 -17.63 30.59 -27.91
N LYS A 643 -17.51 30.79 -26.59
CA LYS A 643 -18.66 31.07 -25.73
C LYS A 643 -19.38 32.36 -26.12
N LEU A 644 -18.64 33.43 -26.41
CA LEU A 644 -19.23 34.70 -26.86
C LEU A 644 -19.95 34.58 -28.20
N ILE A 645 -19.37 33.85 -29.17
CA ILE A 645 -19.99 33.63 -30.47
C ILE A 645 -21.29 32.84 -30.32
N THR A 646 -21.26 31.73 -29.57
CA THR A 646 -22.45 30.90 -29.34
C THR A 646 -23.57 31.69 -28.67
N ASP A 647 -23.26 32.44 -27.61
CA ASP A 647 -24.27 33.19 -26.85
C ASP A 647 -24.95 34.28 -27.69
N VAL A 648 -24.23 34.91 -28.62
CA VAL A 648 -24.80 35.91 -29.56
C VAL A 648 -25.63 35.23 -30.65
N LEU A 649 -25.18 34.10 -31.20
CA LEU A 649 -25.91 33.38 -32.25
C LEU A 649 -27.22 32.75 -31.74
N GLU A 650 -27.31 32.43 -30.45
CA GLU A 650 -28.53 31.90 -29.83
C GLU A 650 -29.60 32.98 -29.55
N MET A 651 -29.31 34.26 -29.80
CA MET A 651 -30.25 35.35 -29.56
C MET A 651 -31.38 35.40 -30.60
N SER A 652 -32.63 35.36 -30.14
CA SER A 652 -33.80 35.44 -31.02
C SER A 652 -34.06 36.83 -31.64
N SER A 653 -33.54 37.89 -31.02
CA SER A 653 -33.66 39.27 -31.50
C SER A 653 -32.55 40.12 -30.87
N ILE A 654 -31.94 41.01 -31.64
CA ILE A 654 -30.86 41.89 -31.20
C ILE A 654 -31.27 43.33 -31.49
N GLY A 655 -31.47 44.12 -30.42
CA GLY A 655 -31.75 45.55 -30.56
C GLY A 655 -30.50 46.36 -30.99
N GLN A 656 -30.68 47.58 -31.48
CA GLN A 656 -29.55 48.44 -31.87
C GLN A 656 -28.61 48.76 -30.69
N ASP A 657 -29.18 49.10 -29.53
CA ASP A 657 -28.40 49.38 -28.31
C ASP A 657 -27.69 48.12 -27.80
N GLU A 658 -28.32 46.95 -27.98
CA GLU A 658 -27.79 45.65 -27.59
C GLU A 658 -26.63 45.21 -28.50
N ALA A 659 -26.78 45.34 -29.82
CA ALA A 659 -25.71 45.12 -30.79
C ALA A 659 -24.47 46.00 -30.50
N TYR A 660 -24.69 47.27 -30.13
CA TYR A 660 -23.62 48.17 -29.73
C TYR A 660 -22.90 47.70 -28.46
N ASN A 661 -23.66 47.30 -27.42
CA ASN A 661 -23.10 46.80 -26.17
C ASN A 661 -22.35 45.47 -26.34
N ILE A 662 -22.89 44.54 -27.14
CA ILE A 662 -22.23 43.27 -27.48
C ILE A 662 -20.90 43.57 -28.20
N ALA A 663 -20.91 44.43 -29.22
CA ALA A 663 -19.71 44.74 -29.98
C ALA A 663 -18.65 45.48 -29.13
N LYS A 664 -19.06 46.35 -28.20
CA LYS A 664 -18.15 46.95 -27.19
C LYS A 664 -17.53 45.88 -26.28
N THR A 665 -18.31 44.88 -25.88
CA THR A 665 -17.84 43.78 -25.05
C THR A 665 -16.85 42.88 -25.81
N ILE A 666 -17.13 42.59 -27.08
CA ILE A 666 -16.20 41.86 -27.97
C ILE A 666 -14.90 42.67 -28.16
N ALA A 667 -14.97 44.00 -28.30
CA ALA A 667 -13.78 44.84 -28.35
C ALA A 667 -12.92 44.72 -27.08
N THR A 668 -13.56 44.59 -25.92
CA THR A 668 -12.87 44.39 -24.63
C THR A 668 -12.18 43.02 -24.56
N ALA A 669 -12.86 41.95 -25.01
CA ALA A 669 -12.28 40.61 -25.11
C ALA A 669 -11.11 40.54 -26.10
N THR A 670 -11.28 41.15 -27.28
CA THR A 670 -10.24 41.16 -28.34
C THR A 670 -9.00 41.98 -27.97
N GLY A 671 -9.09 42.82 -26.93
CA GLY A 671 -7.93 43.46 -26.31
C GLY A 671 -6.88 42.49 -25.76
N LEU A 672 -7.16 41.19 -25.65
CA LEU A 672 -6.19 40.14 -25.32
C LEU A 672 -5.15 39.86 -26.43
N ASP A 673 -5.33 40.46 -27.62
CA ASP A 673 -4.33 40.42 -28.70
C ASP A 673 -2.93 40.91 -28.26
N ASP A 674 -2.87 41.77 -27.24
CA ASP A 674 -1.62 42.28 -26.68
C ASP A 674 -0.70 41.18 -26.11
N LEU A 675 -1.29 40.07 -25.66
CA LEU A 675 -0.56 38.90 -25.16
C LEU A 675 0.14 38.11 -26.29
N PHE A 676 -0.33 38.26 -27.53
CA PHE A 676 0.12 37.48 -28.69
C PHE A 676 0.89 38.31 -29.72
N LEU A 677 1.36 39.49 -29.35
CA LEU A 677 2.24 40.31 -30.18
C LEU A 677 3.60 39.63 -30.39
N PRO A 678 4.21 39.66 -31.59
CA PRO A 678 5.54 39.09 -31.85
C PRO A 678 6.64 39.56 -30.89
N SER A 679 6.59 40.81 -30.40
CA SER A 679 7.50 41.30 -29.35
C SER A 679 7.29 40.58 -28.02
N THR A 680 6.03 40.38 -27.61
CA THR A 680 5.67 39.57 -26.43
C THR A 680 6.09 38.12 -26.63
N LEU A 681 5.75 37.55 -27.80
CA LEU A 681 6.32 36.44 -28.57
C LEU A 681 7.75 36.04 -28.22
N THR A 682 8.63 36.88 -28.73
CA THR A 682 10.06 36.65 -28.90
C THR A 682 10.90 37.34 -27.82
N GLY A 683 10.26 38.11 -26.93
CA GLY A 683 10.95 38.91 -25.90
C GLY A 683 11.73 40.09 -26.48
N THR A 684 11.40 40.53 -27.69
CA THR A 684 12.07 41.63 -28.40
C THR A 684 11.38 42.98 -28.14
N ALA A 685 12.03 44.08 -28.51
CA ALA A 685 11.46 45.42 -28.30
C ALA A 685 10.20 45.63 -29.15
N LYS A 686 9.17 46.25 -28.57
CA LYS A 686 7.90 46.55 -29.23
C LYS A 686 8.11 47.40 -30.48
N SER A 687 7.64 46.92 -31.62
CA SER A 687 7.44 47.69 -32.85
C SER A 687 6.00 48.21 -32.91
N GLU A 688 5.80 49.43 -33.40
CA GLU A 688 4.48 50.11 -33.41
C GLU A 688 3.47 49.47 -34.39
N ASP A 689 3.93 48.74 -35.41
CA ASP A 689 3.10 48.09 -36.45
C ASP A 689 3.04 46.55 -36.32
N GLU A 690 3.06 46.02 -35.10
CA GLU A 690 3.01 44.56 -34.88
C GLU A 690 1.60 43.98 -35.05
N VAL A 691 1.48 42.95 -35.90
CA VAL A 691 0.23 42.20 -36.08
C VAL A 691 0.12 41.09 -35.03
N PRO A 692 -0.95 41.04 -34.23
CA PRO A 692 -1.17 39.98 -33.25
C PRO A 692 -1.26 38.60 -33.92
N GLN A 693 -0.60 37.60 -33.33
CA GLN A 693 -0.64 36.21 -33.81
C GLN A 693 -1.70 35.36 -33.11
N THR A 694 -2.67 35.98 -32.43
CA THR A 694 -3.71 35.29 -31.65
C THR A 694 -4.47 34.26 -32.47
N ALA A 695 -4.78 34.58 -33.74
CA ALA A 695 -5.49 33.70 -34.66
C ALA A 695 -4.76 32.37 -34.96
N GLN A 696 -3.45 32.28 -34.73
CA GLN A 696 -2.69 31.04 -34.90
C GLN A 696 -2.94 30.05 -33.75
N TYR A 697 -3.29 30.56 -32.57
CA TYR A 697 -3.46 29.77 -31.35
C TYR A 697 -4.92 29.70 -30.87
N ALA A 698 -5.79 30.58 -31.37
CA ALA A 698 -7.21 30.62 -31.07
C ALA A 698 -8.03 30.62 -32.40
N PRO A 699 -8.47 29.44 -32.87
CA PRO A 699 -9.16 29.29 -34.15
C PRO A 699 -10.43 30.16 -34.30
N SER A 700 -11.21 30.33 -33.23
CA SER A 700 -12.45 31.11 -33.24
C SER A 700 -12.23 32.62 -33.11
N TRP A 701 -10.97 33.07 -33.00
CA TRP A 701 -10.66 34.46 -32.71
C TRP A 701 -10.99 35.43 -33.86
N LEU A 702 -10.67 35.06 -35.09
CA LEU A 702 -11.03 35.87 -36.27
C LEU A 702 -12.53 35.90 -36.46
N ARG A 703 -13.20 34.77 -36.21
CA ARG A 703 -14.66 34.67 -36.24
C ARG A 703 -15.31 35.64 -35.26
N LEU A 704 -14.78 35.77 -34.04
CA LEU A 704 -15.26 36.73 -33.04
C LEU A 704 -15.09 38.19 -33.50
N LYS A 705 -13.95 38.53 -34.13
CA LYS A 705 -13.72 39.88 -34.67
C LYS A 705 -14.70 40.21 -35.80
N TYR A 706 -14.91 39.30 -36.73
CA TYR A 706 -15.90 39.47 -37.80
C TYR A 706 -17.33 39.59 -37.27
N LEU A 707 -17.68 38.86 -36.19
CA LEU A 707 -18.97 39.03 -35.52
C LEU A 707 -19.18 40.47 -35.00
N SER A 708 -18.14 41.05 -34.37
CA SER A 708 -18.20 42.44 -33.92
C SER A 708 -18.38 43.43 -35.07
N GLU A 709 -17.76 43.18 -36.22
CA GLU A 709 -17.94 44.03 -37.41
C GLU A 709 -19.35 43.90 -37.99
N VAL A 710 -19.91 42.68 -38.06
CA VAL A 710 -21.26 42.43 -38.55
C VAL A 710 -22.32 43.11 -37.68
N LEU A 711 -22.20 43.02 -36.35
CA LEU A 711 -23.14 43.65 -35.41
C LEU A 711 -23.17 45.19 -35.50
N GLN A 712 -22.06 45.81 -35.92
CA GLN A 712 -21.97 47.27 -36.11
C GLN A 712 -22.33 47.73 -37.53
N SER A 713 -22.49 46.79 -38.46
CA SER A 713 -22.69 47.07 -39.89
C SER A 713 -24.17 47.31 -40.24
N ASN A 714 -24.41 48.15 -41.26
CA ASN A 714 -25.74 48.25 -41.86
C ASN A 714 -26.01 47.09 -42.86
N LEU A 715 -27.27 46.92 -43.27
CA LEU A 715 -27.66 45.81 -44.16
C LEU A 715 -26.87 45.75 -45.49
N ASN A 716 -26.45 46.89 -46.05
CA ASN A 716 -25.63 46.92 -47.27
C ASN A 716 -24.17 46.54 -46.98
N GLU A 717 -23.65 46.93 -45.82
CA GLU A 717 -22.32 46.55 -45.34
C GLU A 717 -22.26 45.05 -45.01
N VAL A 718 -23.29 44.48 -44.39
CA VAL A 718 -23.39 43.02 -44.18
C VAL A 718 -23.41 42.28 -45.53
N ARG A 719 -24.13 42.80 -46.53
CA ARG A 719 -24.08 42.26 -47.90
C ARG A 719 -22.67 42.35 -48.48
N TYR A 720 -21.99 43.47 -48.31
CA TYR A 720 -20.61 43.65 -48.78
C TYR A 720 -19.65 42.69 -48.07
N LEU A 721 -19.75 42.57 -46.75
CA LEU A 721 -18.95 41.67 -45.94
C LEU A 721 -19.14 40.22 -46.37
N TRP A 722 -20.37 39.81 -46.71
CA TRP A 722 -20.65 38.49 -47.24
C TRP A 722 -20.12 38.30 -48.67
N CYS A 723 -20.50 39.17 -49.61
CA CYS A 723 -20.27 38.97 -51.04
C CYS A 723 -18.87 39.36 -51.53
N GLU A 724 -18.20 40.30 -50.86
CA GLU A 724 -16.94 40.91 -51.32
C GLU A 724 -15.80 40.80 -50.29
N SER A 725 -16.09 40.39 -49.04
CA SER A 725 -15.11 40.19 -47.97
C SER A 725 -15.09 38.74 -47.48
N GLU A 726 -14.21 38.46 -46.52
CA GLU A 726 -13.88 37.15 -45.95
C GLU A 726 -14.93 36.59 -44.97
N LEU A 727 -16.08 37.24 -44.79
CA LEU A 727 -17.11 36.77 -43.83
C LEU A 727 -17.58 35.34 -44.16
N SER A 728 -17.67 35.02 -45.45
CA SER A 728 -18.06 33.69 -45.94
C SER A 728 -17.07 32.57 -45.62
N LEU A 729 -15.87 32.89 -45.12
CA LEU A 729 -14.89 31.90 -44.64
C LEU A 729 -15.13 31.47 -43.19
N TYR A 730 -15.78 32.31 -42.38
CA TYR A 730 -15.93 32.10 -40.93
C TYR A 730 -17.37 31.85 -40.48
N PHE A 731 -18.36 32.15 -41.33
CA PHE A 731 -19.78 31.98 -41.03
C PHE A 731 -20.49 31.22 -42.15
N SER A 732 -21.45 30.38 -41.75
CA SER A 732 -22.37 29.73 -42.68
C SER A 732 -23.47 30.68 -43.16
N VAL A 733 -24.06 30.35 -44.31
CA VAL A 733 -25.20 31.09 -44.88
C VAL A 733 -26.36 31.18 -43.89
N SER A 734 -26.66 30.08 -43.18
CA SER A 734 -27.71 30.03 -42.17
C SER A 734 -27.43 30.98 -41.02
N GLU A 735 -26.24 30.95 -40.44
CA GLU A 735 -25.88 31.82 -39.31
C GLU A 735 -25.95 33.30 -39.68
N VAL A 736 -25.54 33.68 -40.90
CA VAL A 736 -25.64 35.08 -41.35
C VAL A 736 -27.10 35.49 -41.59
N ILE A 737 -27.94 34.59 -42.10
CA ILE A 737 -29.37 34.86 -42.24
C ILE A 737 -30.02 35.03 -40.87
N ASP A 738 -29.71 34.13 -39.93
CA ASP A 738 -30.24 34.17 -38.57
C ASP A 738 -29.83 35.47 -37.86
N LEU A 739 -28.57 35.91 -38.01
CA LEU A 739 -28.10 37.21 -37.51
C LEU A 739 -28.83 38.40 -38.16
N ILE A 740 -29.12 38.34 -39.46
CA ILE A 740 -29.87 39.39 -40.17
C ILE A 740 -31.33 39.42 -39.68
N GLU A 741 -31.96 38.27 -39.51
CA GLU A 741 -33.34 38.15 -39.01
C GLU A 741 -33.45 38.59 -37.55
N ALA A 742 -32.41 38.33 -36.74
CA ALA A 742 -32.34 38.78 -35.36
C ALA A 742 -32.11 40.30 -35.24
N SER A 743 -31.29 40.90 -36.12
CA SER A 743 -30.84 42.30 -35.97
C SER A 743 -31.66 43.33 -36.77
N PHE A 744 -32.40 42.93 -37.81
CA PHE A 744 -33.13 43.85 -38.70
C PHE A 744 -34.62 43.55 -38.80
N GLU A 745 -35.45 44.59 -38.85
CA GLU A 745 -36.88 44.45 -39.11
C GLU A 745 -37.17 43.83 -40.49
N ALA A 746 -38.23 43.02 -40.58
CA ALA A 746 -38.65 42.28 -41.77
C ALA A 746 -39.26 43.18 -42.88
N ASN A 747 -38.43 44.03 -43.49
CA ASN A 747 -38.80 44.90 -44.60
C ASN A 747 -38.45 44.27 -45.97
N SER A 748 -38.90 44.89 -47.09
CA SER A 748 -38.62 44.36 -48.43
C SER A 748 -37.13 44.30 -48.76
N ARG A 749 -36.33 45.25 -48.25
CA ARG A 749 -34.88 45.30 -48.49
C ARG A 749 -34.15 44.18 -47.75
N THR A 750 -34.56 43.84 -46.52
CA THR A 750 -34.02 42.71 -45.77
C THR A 750 -34.28 41.40 -46.52
N ARG A 751 -35.51 41.20 -47.04
CA ARG A 751 -35.85 40.00 -47.84
C ARG A 751 -35.08 39.90 -49.16
N ASP A 752 -34.88 41.03 -49.84
CA ASP A 752 -34.10 41.06 -51.07
C ASP A 752 -32.61 40.76 -50.81
N THR A 753 -32.06 41.26 -49.70
CA THR A 753 -30.67 41.00 -49.27
C THR A 753 -30.47 39.54 -48.84
N ILE A 754 -31.42 38.97 -48.08
CA ILE A 754 -31.41 37.55 -47.69
C ILE A 754 -31.45 36.66 -48.95
N ARG A 755 -32.32 36.97 -49.92
CA ARG A 755 -32.37 36.24 -51.20
C ARG A 755 -31.05 36.31 -51.97
N GLU A 756 -30.38 37.45 -51.92
CA GLU A 756 -29.10 37.62 -52.59
C GLU A 756 -27.98 36.80 -51.92
N ILE A 757 -27.92 36.80 -50.59
CA ILE A 757 -27.00 35.97 -49.80
C ILE A 757 -27.26 34.48 -50.05
N GLN A 758 -28.53 34.05 -50.05
CA GLN A 758 -28.93 32.68 -50.40
C GLN A 758 -28.55 32.28 -51.83
N SER A 759 -28.59 33.23 -52.77
CA SER A 759 -28.21 32.97 -54.16
C SER A 759 -26.70 32.81 -54.37
N LYS A 760 -25.89 33.27 -53.42
CA LYS A 760 -24.41 33.20 -53.44
C LYS A 760 -23.90 32.64 -52.11
N PRO A 761 -24.03 31.32 -51.89
CA PRO A 761 -23.64 30.70 -50.62
C PRO A 761 -22.12 30.66 -50.39
N THR A 762 -21.30 30.75 -51.44
CA THR A 762 -19.83 30.80 -51.34
C THR A 762 -19.28 31.84 -52.33
N PRO A 763 -19.37 33.14 -52.02
CA PRO A 763 -19.03 34.21 -52.94
C PRO A 763 -17.51 34.34 -53.22
N LEU A 764 -16.66 33.87 -52.32
CA LEU A 764 -15.19 33.85 -52.47
C LEU A 764 -14.62 32.55 -53.05
N ALA A 765 -15.44 31.49 -53.20
CA ALA A 765 -15.04 30.27 -53.90
C ALA A 765 -15.24 30.45 -55.41
N GLY A 766 -14.38 31.26 -56.02
CA GLY A 766 -14.33 31.53 -57.47
C GLY A 766 -13.00 31.12 -58.07
#